data_AF-A0AAW5UVI0-F1
#
_entry.id   AF-A0AAW5UVI0-F1
#
_cell.length_a   1.000
_cell.length_b   1.000
_cell.length_c   1.000
_cell.angle_alpha   90.00
_cell.angle_beta   90.00
_cell.angle_gamma   90.00
#
_symmetry.space_group_name_H-M   'P 1'
#
loop_
_entity.id
_entity.type
_entity.pdbx_description
1 polymer ?
#
loop_
_entity_poly.entity_id
_entity_poly.type
_entity_poly.pdbx_seq_one_letter_code
_entity_poly.pdbx_strand_id
1 'polypeptide(L)'
;MDITRYFYHVRLNLPEFVEKLLEENSIVFSNEDERTFSKRLTILLSRVHEAYTKKCEEYLPSDIAPLEGSKTMLPVGLVSSGVIGNLFLIDFDNKVIEKIHPDFYGRYVDDMLFVIGESKADNALEFLNKYFVEPRILEHDHETFKIQANDVYLSIQSNKIIVESFEHTGSKAALMKFRRNIQRQRSEFRFLPDEETVEQDFDEAAFSMQYSGSVNKLRNIKDFSEDKYGASTYLAHMIFLACYKSEENKKHKKAIVQQILTYFKGAVALEYYSLWEKVFTYFVITEDVDSLNKFQKQIFNAIEQCNFDNAEIQDEIRESLNETLRLSEAIPLSMHLDFIEAENDWEDTTIKTAIKLRHACMFRHQYLGIGGLNLTKCLLDDDCNLYRKDFDHKIELLKETGVIYLTPLFVHLDVICHIHIFIKSDEYRFSKTNSINDFLSDAPTESFKQYLFINWDWNRLFYKQKIGLIKDLITNREIESLKYEHSKVLEYIIPTDKISPNAIKSNKRIGIANMNVDKDIIEKTALNQVNLSSVRRKDLFRIINEAIANKCDMLVLPELSVPYQWIDLLAAECKKNQIAIIAGLTYLVTNSKYALNIVVTILPFTENNYNSCVIIPRVKNHYAPKEKTLLRSYGYHVPKEVKSIYHLFHWKKSYFSVYNCFELASIEERCLMKSKVDFIVATELNSDTNYYSDIAGSWVRDIHSFFIQVNTSEYGDSRIMKPSKSVEKNMVVVKGGKNSTILIDDLDIDSLRKFQLPGYAGQDAKGIFKNTPPRFNQKDVKTRIDNEDFK
;
A
#
# COMPACT_ATOMS: atom_id res chain seq x y z
N MET A 1 -8.08 30.37 10.19
CA MET A 1 -9.11 30.58 11.25
C MET A 1 -9.54 29.21 11.73
N ASP A 2 -9.97 29.09 12.99
CA ASP A 2 -10.39 27.82 13.59
C ASP A 2 -11.66 28.02 14.42
N ILE A 3 -12.64 27.12 14.32
CA ILE A 3 -13.91 27.20 15.05
C ILE A 3 -13.77 26.51 16.41
N THR A 4 -14.21 27.17 17.48
CA THR A 4 -14.16 26.62 18.84
C THR A 4 -15.04 25.39 18.98
N ARG A 5 -14.42 24.23 19.29
CA ARG A 5 -15.12 23.00 19.67
C ARG A 5 -16.26 22.65 18.69
N TYR A 6 -15.98 22.70 17.39
CA TYR A 6 -16.99 22.65 16.33
C TYR A 6 -18.00 21.51 16.47
N PHE A 7 -17.52 20.27 16.60
CA PHE A 7 -18.36 19.08 16.75
C PHE A 7 -19.37 19.18 17.90
N TYR A 8 -18.98 19.88 18.97
CA TYR A 8 -19.83 20.07 20.14
C TYR A 8 -20.77 21.28 20.05
N HIS A 9 -20.56 22.20 19.11
CA HIS A 9 -21.43 23.38 18.91
C HIS A 9 -22.43 23.20 17.77
N VAL A 10 -22.13 22.32 16.80
CA VAL A 10 -23.10 21.97 15.77
C VAL A 10 -24.38 21.40 16.42
N ARG A 11 -25.54 21.86 15.94
CA ARG A 11 -26.85 21.36 16.33
C ARG A 11 -27.65 21.05 15.08
N LEU A 12 -27.95 19.77 14.85
CA LEU A 12 -28.72 19.38 13.69
C LEU A 12 -29.66 18.19 13.98
N ASN A 13 -30.78 18.16 13.29
CA ASN A 13 -31.61 16.97 13.15
C ASN A 13 -31.19 16.29 11.84
N LEU A 14 -30.55 15.12 11.94
CA LEU A 14 -29.90 14.50 10.78
C LEU A 14 -30.91 14.09 9.69
N PRO A 15 -32.05 13.45 10.00
CA PRO A 15 -33.11 13.20 9.03
C PRO A 15 -33.57 14.46 8.28
N GLU A 16 -33.91 15.53 8.99
CA GLU A 16 -34.37 16.79 8.39
C GLU A 16 -33.28 17.45 7.54
N PHE A 17 -32.03 17.42 8.01
CA PHE A 17 -30.89 17.96 7.27
C PHE A 17 -30.65 17.21 5.97
N VAL A 18 -30.73 15.88 5.98
CA VAL A 18 -30.60 15.06 4.77
C VAL A 18 -31.78 15.30 3.83
N GLU A 19 -33.01 15.42 4.34
CA GLU A 19 -34.19 15.73 3.51
C GLU A 19 -34.06 17.09 2.82
N LYS A 20 -33.62 18.14 3.52
CA LYS A 20 -33.32 19.45 2.92
C LYS A 20 -32.35 19.33 1.74
N LEU A 21 -31.25 18.59 1.92
CA LEU A 21 -30.25 18.38 0.86
C LEU A 21 -30.81 17.60 -0.34
N LEU A 22 -31.77 16.69 -0.11
CA LEU A 22 -32.46 15.96 -1.18
C LEU A 22 -33.40 16.87 -1.97
N GLU A 23 -34.14 17.75 -1.30
CA GLU A 23 -35.07 18.69 -1.93
C GLU A 23 -34.36 19.77 -2.76
N GLU A 24 -33.17 20.18 -2.33
CA GLU A 24 -32.30 21.13 -3.04
C GLU A 24 -31.60 20.52 -4.28
N ASN A 25 -32.02 19.33 -4.75
CA ASN A 25 -31.46 18.58 -5.89
C ASN A 25 -29.95 18.28 -5.79
N SER A 26 -29.39 18.22 -4.59
CA SER A 26 -27.94 18.04 -4.41
C SER A 26 -27.49 16.57 -4.45
N ILE A 27 -28.39 15.59 -4.57
CA ILE A 27 -28.08 14.16 -4.54
C ILE A 27 -28.95 13.39 -5.56
N VAL A 28 -28.31 12.67 -6.49
CA VAL A 28 -28.98 11.79 -7.46
C VAL A 28 -28.72 10.34 -7.08
N PHE A 29 -29.76 9.56 -6.83
CA PHE A 29 -29.65 8.11 -6.60
C PHE A 29 -29.69 7.36 -7.93
N SER A 30 -28.86 6.33 -8.07
CA SER A 30 -28.80 5.48 -9.26
C SER A 30 -30.00 4.55 -9.39
N ASN A 31 -30.61 4.15 -8.27
CA ASN A 31 -31.80 3.29 -8.21
C ASN A 31 -32.53 3.39 -6.85
N GLU A 32 -33.70 2.74 -6.74
CA GLU A 32 -34.54 2.77 -5.54
C GLU A 32 -33.94 1.99 -4.35
N ASP A 33 -33.13 0.96 -4.62
CA ASP A 33 -32.44 0.19 -3.56
C ASP A 33 -31.41 1.09 -2.84
N GLU A 34 -30.63 1.86 -3.60
CA GLU A 34 -29.68 2.84 -3.07
C GLU A 34 -30.38 3.90 -2.23
N ARG A 35 -31.50 4.44 -2.72
CA ARG A 35 -32.33 5.40 -1.98
C ARG A 35 -32.82 4.82 -0.65
N THR A 36 -33.29 3.58 -0.67
CA THR A 36 -33.79 2.88 0.52
C THR A 36 -32.67 2.62 1.52
N PHE A 37 -31.48 2.21 1.05
CA PHE A 37 -30.31 2.00 1.88
C PHE A 37 -29.87 3.32 2.55
N SER A 38 -29.75 4.41 1.80
CA SER A 38 -29.36 5.71 2.34
C SER A 38 -30.32 6.23 3.40
N LYS A 39 -31.64 6.02 3.24
CA LYS A 39 -32.63 6.35 4.29
C LYS A 39 -32.40 5.55 5.57
N ARG A 40 -32.19 4.23 5.45
CA ARG A 40 -31.91 3.37 6.63
C ARG A 40 -30.61 3.76 7.33
N LEU A 41 -29.57 4.06 6.56
CA LEU A 41 -28.29 4.52 7.09
C LEU A 41 -28.44 5.86 7.82
N THR A 42 -29.20 6.80 7.26
CA THR A 42 -29.49 8.09 7.91
C THR A 42 -30.17 7.92 9.26
N ILE A 43 -31.17 7.02 9.34
CA ILE A 43 -31.86 6.71 10.61
C ILE A 43 -30.89 6.08 11.63
N LEU A 44 -30.04 5.15 11.19
CA LEU A 44 -29.03 4.53 12.05
C LEU A 44 -28.07 5.58 12.60
N LEU A 45 -27.53 6.45 11.74
CA LEU A 45 -26.62 7.52 12.13
C LEU A 45 -27.30 8.51 13.09
N SER A 46 -28.58 8.86 12.87
CA SER A 46 -29.35 9.71 13.79
C SER A 46 -29.36 9.13 15.21
N ARG A 47 -29.64 7.83 15.34
CA ARG A 47 -29.65 7.15 16.64
C ARG A 47 -28.27 7.14 17.32
N VAL A 48 -27.19 7.03 16.54
CA VAL A 48 -25.82 7.14 17.07
C VAL A 48 -25.57 8.55 17.60
N HIS A 49 -25.97 9.57 16.85
CA HIS A 49 -25.84 10.97 17.27
C HIS A 49 -26.66 11.26 18.53
N GLU A 50 -27.89 10.76 18.62
CA GLU A 50 -28.76 10.87 19.81
C GLU A 50 -28.12 10.22 21.03
N ALA A 51 -27.64 8.99 20.90
CA ALA A 51 -27.00 8.26 21.99
C ALA A 51 -25.71 8.93 22.46
N TYR A 52 -24.88 9.42 21.53
CA TYR A 52 -23.66 10.16 21.83
C TYR A 52 -23.98 11.47 22.55
N THR A 53 -24.92 12.25 22.02
CA THR A 53 -25.35 13.53 22.60
C THR A 53 -25.80 13.35 24.04
N LYS A 54 -26.69 12.38 24.30
CA LYS A 54 -27.16 12.05 25.64
C LYS A 54 -26.04 11.68 26.61
N LYS A 55 -25.01 10.99 26.13
CA LYS A 55 -23.85 10.63 26.95
C LYS A 55 -22.93 11.80 27.25
N CYS A 56 -22.85 12.78 26.33
CA CYS A 56 -22.01 13.96 26.52
C CYS A 56 -22.68 15.05 27.34
N GLU A 57 -24.02 15.12 27.39
CA GLU A 57 -24.79 16.16 28.10
C GLU A 57 -24.29 16.44 29.52
N GLU A 58 -23.94 15.39 30.28
CA GLU A 58 -23.47 15.49 31.67
C GLU A 58 -22.07 16.14 31.81
N TYR A 59 -21.32 16.22 30.72
CA TYR A 59 -19.93 16.68 30.68
C TYR A 59 -19.72 17.94 29.83
N LEU A 60 -20.80 18.51 29.27
CA LEU A 60 -20.69 19.70 28.43
C LEU A 60 -20.31 20.91 29.28
N PRO A 61 -19.26 21.66 28.89
CA PRO A 61 -18.94 22.91 29.55
C PRO A 61 -20.06 23.94 29.33
N SER A 62 -20.17 24.88 30.27
CA SER A 62 -21.28 25.83 30.37
C SER A 62 -21.38 26.82 29.21
N ASP A 63 -20.34 26.96 28.40
CA ASP A 63 -20.30 27.78 27.18
C ASP A 63 -21.07 27.17 26.01
N ILE A 64 -21.43 25.89 26.10
CA ILE A 64 -22.14 25.18 25.05
C ILE A 64 -23.65 25.42 25.17
N ALA A 65 -24.27 25.86 24.07
CA ALA A 65 -25.70 26.14 24.03
C ALA A 65 -26.56 24.91 24.39
N PRO A 66 -27.67 25.08 25.14
CA PRO A 66 -28.59 24.01 25.51
C PRO A 66 -29.08 23.24 24.28
N LEU A 67 -29.25 21.93 24.45
CA LEU A 67 -29.88 21.08 23.44
C LEU A 67 -31.41 21.26 23.51
N GLU A 68 -32.02 21.66 22.39
CA GLU A 68 -33.46 21.83 22.28
C GLU A 68 -34.06 20.84 21.28
N GLY A 69 -35.13 20.15 21.69
CA GLY A 69 -35.89 19.25 20.84
C GLY A 69 -35.10 18.02 20.40
N SER A 70 -35.13 17.72 19.10
CA SER A 70 -34.46 16.57 18.47
C SER A 70 -33.07 16.90 17.88
N LYS A 71 -32.54 18.09 18.16
CA LYS A 71 -31.21 18.49 17.66
C LYS A 71 -30.12 17.75 18.42
N THR A 72 -29.14 17.25 17.67
CA THR A 72 -28.01 16.47 18.19
C THR A 72 -26.68 17.13 17.84
N MET A 73 -25.66 16.77 18.60
CA MET A 73 -24.26 17.12 18.36
C MET A 73 -23.65 16.19 17.31
N LEU A 74 -22.45 16.53 16.81
CA LEU A 74 -21.69 15.61 15.95
C LEU A 74 -20.76 14.74 16.81
N PRO A 75 -20.85 13.40 16.74
CA PRO A 75 -19.92 12.52 17.43
C PRO A 75 -18.48 12.70 16.96
N VAL A 76 -17.56 12.97 17.88
CA VAL A 76 -16.13 13.04 17.58
C VAL A 76 -15.60 11.63 17.28
N GLY A 77 -14.80 11.49 16.22
CA GLY A 77 -14.23 10.21 15.78
C GLY A 77 -15.13 9.38 14.84
N LEU A 78 -16.41 9.75 14.68
CA LEU A 78 -17.28 9.12 13.70
C LEU A 78 -17.00 9.70 12.30
N VAL A 79 -16.69 8.83 11.33
CA VAL A 79 -16.30 9.25 9.96
C VAL A 79 -17.38 10.12 9.29
N SER A 80 -18.66 9.80 9.48
CA SER A 80 -19.76 10.58 8.91
C SER A 80 -19.84 12.00 9.47
N SER A 81 -19.45 12.23 10.73
CA SER A 81 -19.44 13.55 11.35
C SER A 81 -18.55 14.54 10.61
N GLY A 82 -17.41 14.09 10.07
CA GLY A 82 -16.53 14.95 9.27
C GLY A 82 -17.18 15.40 7.96
N VAL A 83 -17.92 14.51 7.29
CA VAL A 83 -18.64 14.83 6.05
C VAL A 83 -19.85 15.73 6.34
N ILE A 84 -20.69 15.33 7.31
CA ILE A 84 -21.87 16.10 7.74
C ILE A 84 -21.45 17.47 8.25
N GLY A 85 -20.37 17.53 9.01
CA GLY A 85 -19.78 18.78 9.52
C GLY A 85 -19.33 19.71 8.39
N ASN A 86 -18.77 19.20 7.30
CA ASN A 86 -18.48 20.05 6.14
C ASN A 86 -19.77 20.55 5.48
N LEU A 87 -20.76 19.68 5.25
CA LEU A 87 -22.02 20.04 4.62
C LEU A 87 -22.84 21.04 5.45
N PHE A 88 -22.78 20.98 6.78
CA PHE A 88 -23.50 21.87 7.68
C PHE A 88 -23.16 23.36 7.46
N LEU A 89 -21.95 23.65 6.97
CA LEU A 89 -21.46 25.00 6.69
C LEU A 89 -21.51 25.37 5.19
N ILE A 90 -22.24 24.62 4.35
CA ILE A 90 -22.30 24.90 2.91
C ILE A 90 -22.84 26.32 2.60
N ASP A 91 -23.82 26.80 3.36
CA ASP A 91 -24.37 28.15 3.20
C ASP A 91 -23.35 29.23 3.57
N PHE A 92 -22.47 28.94 4.53
CA PHE A 92 -21.35 29.81 4.87
C PHE A 92 -20.31 29.82 3.73
N ASP A 93 -19.97 28.65 3.19
CA ASP A 93 -19.04 28.53 2.07
C ASP A 93 -19.53 29.32 0.84
N ASN A 94 -20.82 29.18 0.52
CA ASN A 94 -21.45 29.91 -0.57
C ASN A 94 -21.36 31.42 -0.35
N LYS A 95 -21.67 31.92 0.86
CA LYS A 95 -21.53 33.34 1.21
C LYS A 95 -20.08 33.83 1.07
N VAL A 96 -19.09 33.03 1.47
CA VAL A 96 -17.66 33.36 1.30
C VAL A 96 -17.34 33.53 -0.19
N ILE A 97 -17.70 32.55 -1.02
CA ILE A 97 -17.40 32.57 -2.45
C ILE A 97 -18.10 33.75 -3.15
N GLU A 98 -19.36 34.00 -2.81
CA GLU A 98 -20.19 35.04 -3.43
C GLU A 98 -19.85 36.46 -2.97
N LYS A 99 -19.43 36.66 -1.73
CA LYS A 99 -19.24 38.01 -1.16
C LYS A 99 -17.79 38.44 -1.02
N ILE A 100 -16.87 37.52 -0.73
CA ILE A 100 -15.43 37.84 -0.61
C ILE A 100 -14.74 37.71 -1.95
N HIS A 101 -15.17 36.78 -2.81
CA HIS A 101 -14.48 36.39 -4.03
C HIS A 101 -12.96 36.15 -3.82
N PRO A 102 -12.58 35.23 -2.90
CA PRO A 102 -11.17 34.98 -2.63
C PRO A 102 -10.49 34.30 -3.82
N ASP A 103 -9.21 34.58 -4.04
CA ASP A 103 -8.38 33.86 -5.03
C ASP A 103 -8.29 32.37 -4.70
N PHE A 104 -8.32 32.04 -3.41
CA PHE A 104 -8.42 30.67 -2.92
C PHE A 104 -9.17 30.63 -1.60
N TYR A 105 -10.07 29.66 -1.48
CA TYR A 105 -10.72 29.31 -0.22
C TYR A 105 -10.68 27.80 -0.04
N GLY A 106 -10.29 27.36 1.16
CA GLY A 106 -10.34 25.97 1.57
C GLY A 106 -10.75 25.87 3.02
N ARG A 107 -11.71 24.98 3.30
CA ARG A 107 -12.15 24.64 4.65
C ARG A 107 -12.09 23.14 4.87
N TYR A 108 -11.59 22.74 6.02
CA TYR A 108 -11.63 21.38 6.51
C TYR A 108 -12.30 21.39 7.88
N VAL A 109 -13.61 21.14 7.89
CA VAL A 109 -14.45 21.20 9.10
C VAL A 109 -14.36 22.61 9.74
N ASP A 110 -13.57 22.75 10.80
CA ASP A 110 -13.34 23.95 11.61
C ASP A 110 -12.15 24.79 11.15
N ASP A 111 -11.17 24.18 10.50
CA ASP A 111 -9.99 24.86 9.96
C ASP A 111 -10.29 25.53 8.61
N MET A 112 -9.99 26.82 8.50
CA MET A 112 -10.24 27.64 7.30
C MET A 112 -8.99 28.41 6.83
N LEU A 113 -8.76 28.38 5.52
CA LEU A 113 -7.70 29.11 4.82
C LEU A 113 -8.28 29.96 3.69
N PHE A 114 -7.86 31.23 3.64
CA PHE A 114 -8.26 32.21 2.63
C PHE A 114 -7.02 32.82 1.97
N VAL A 115 -7.08 33.05 0.67
CA VAL A 115 -6.12 33.87 -0.08
C VAL A 115 -6.93 34.94 -0.81
N ILE A 116 -6.61 36.20 -0.56
CA ILE A 116 -7.30 37.35 -1.14
C ILE A 116 -6.26 38.21 -1.85
N GLY A 117 -6.45 38.41 -3.15
CA GLY A 117 -5.65 39.32 -3.96
C GLY A 117 -6.00 40.76 -3.64
N GLU A 118 -4.97 41.59 -3.47
CA GLU A 118 -5.09 43.04 -3.23
C GLU A 118 -5.91 43.43 -1.98
N SER A 119 -5.25 43.39 -0.82
CA SER A 119 -5.73 43.98 0.43
C SER A 119 -5.15 45.39 0.61
N LYS A 120 -6.01 46.36 0.97
CA LYS A 120 -5.62 47.70 1.45
C LYS A 120 -5.83 47.88 2.96
N ALA A 121 -5.86 46.79 3.72
CA ALA A 121 -6.01 46.86 5.17
C ALA A 121 -4.64 47.03 5.83
N ASP A 122 -4.52 47.97 6.77
CA ASP A 122 -3.25 48.29 7.44
C ASP A 122 -2.94 47.31 8.58
N ASN A 123 -3.96 46.60 9.09
CA ASN A 123 -3.81 45.61 10.15
C ASN A 123 -4.83 44.47 10.04
N ALA A 124 -4.61 43.41 10.82
CA ALA A 124 -5.46 42.21 10.83
C ALA A 124 -6.92 42.49 11.19
N LEU A 125 -7.18 43.38 12.15
CA LEU A 125 -8.55 43.68 12.59
C LEU A 125 -9.34 44.43 11.51
N GLU A 126 -8.71 45.41 10.86
CA GLU A 126 -9.30 46.11 9.72
C GLU A 126 -9.57 45.15 8.56
N PHE A 127 -8.64 44.23 8.27
CA PHE A 127 -8.82 43.20 7.26
C PHE A 127 -10.04 42.32 7.58
N LEU A 128 -10.15 41.83 8.81
CA LEU A 128 -11.28 40.99 9.25
C LEU A 128 -12.60 41.75 9.15
N ASN A 129 -12.64 42.99 9.61
CA ASN A 129 -13.85 43.80 9.55
C ASN A 129 -14.31 44.02 8.11
N LYS A 130 -13.40 44.45 7.23
CA LYS A 130 -13.72 44.76 5.83
C LYS A 130 -14.19 43.55 5.03
N TYR A 131 -13.49 42.42 5.14
CA TYR A 131 -13.76 41.26 4.29
C TYR A 131 -14.76 40.27 4.90
N PHE A 132 -14.93 40.25 6.23
CA PHE A 132 -15.77 39.25 6.88
C PHE A 132 -16.96 39.86 7.63
N VAL A 133 -16.79 40.98 8.33
CA VAL A 133 -17.87 41.58 9.15
C VAL A 133 -18.80 42.46 8.32
N GLU A 134 -18.26 43.41 7.54
CA GLU A 134 -19.06 44.30 6.68
C GLU A 134 -19.93 43.53 5.68
N PRO A 135 -19.45 42.46 5.01
CA PRO A 135 -20.29 41.65 4.13
C PRO A 135 -21.26 40.73 4.87
N ARG A 136 -21.25 40.74 6.21
CA ARG A 136 -22.04 39.88 7.10
C ARG A 136 -21.80 38.39 6.84
N ILE A 137 -20.53 38.03 6.79
CA ILE A 137 -20.09 36.63 6.76
C ILE A 137 -19.81 36.17 8.19
N LEU A 138 -19.16 37.03 8.97
CA LEU A 138 -18.96 36.88 10.41
C LEU A 138 -19.74 37.97 11.14
N GLU A 139 -20.28 37.60 12.30
CA GLU A 139 -20.75 38.54 13.29
C GLU A 139 -19.64 38.81 14.30
N HIS A 140 -19.48 40.07 14.70
CA HIS A 140 -18.46 40.47 15.66
C HIS A 140 -19.12 40.96 16.94
N ASP A 141 -18.92 40.21 18.03
CA ASP A 141 -19.46 40.48 19.36
C ASP A 141 -18.29 40.70 20.33
N HIS A 142 -18.08 41.96 20.72
CA HIS A 142 -16.97 42.44 21.54
C HIS A 142 -15.58 42.01 21.03
N GLU A 143 -15.08 40.86 21.50
CA GLU A 143 -13.74 40.30 21.19
C GLU A 143 -13.79 38.98 20.39
N THR A 144 -15.00 38.54 20.00
CA THR A 144 -15.21 37.23 19.36
C THR A 144 -15.90 37.36 18.02
N PHE A 145 -15.40 36.62 17.03
CA PHE A 145 -16.05 36.45 15.74
C PHE A 145 -16.92 35.20 15.76
N LYS A 146 -18.12 35.28 15.17
CA LYS A 146 -19.10 34.20 15.16
C LYS A 146 -19.62 33.95 13.75
N ILE A 147 -19.85 32.69 13.42
CA ILE A 147 -20.54 32.27 12.20
C ILE A 147 -21.97 31.90 12.57
N GLN A 148 -22.95 32.56 11.94
CA GLN A 148 -24.35 32.15 12.04
C GLN A 148 -24.62 31.00 11.06
N ALA A 149 -24.90 29.81 11.58
CA ALA A 149 -25.22 28.62 10.81
C ALA A 149 -26.54 28.04 11.31
N ASN A 150 -27.58 28.11 10.47
CA ASN A 150 -28.97 27.81 10.88
C ASN A 150 -29.34 28.61 12.15
N ASP A 151 -29.73 27.90 13.21
CA ASP A 151 -30.17 28.49 14.48
C ASP A 151 -29.05 28.56 15.53
N VAL A 152 -27.79 28.32 15.15
CA VAL A 152 -26.64 28.33 16.07
C VAL A 152 -25.55 29.31 15.65
N TYR A 153 -24.86 29.84 16.66
CA TYR A 153 -23.68 30.67 16.48
C TYR A 153 -22.43 29.88 16.83
N LEU A 154 -21.52 29.77 15.87
CA LEU A 154 -20.25 29.08 16.04
C LEU A 154 -19.13 30.11 16.24
N SER A 155 -18.53 30.11 17.42
CA SER A 155 -17.45 31.05 17.78
C SER A 155 -16.13 30.66 17.12
N ILE A 156 -15.38 31.64 16.63
CA ILE A 156 -14.01 31.48 16.11
C ILE A 156 -13.02 31.74 17.24
N GLN A 157 -11.96 30.93 17.29
CA GLN A 157 -10.86 31.09 18.24
C GLN A 157 -10.01 32.30 17.85
N SER A 158 -10.24 33.45 18.50
CA SER A 158 -9.56 34.71 18.16
C SER A 158 -8.03 34.61 18.18
N ASN A 159 -7.45 33.81 19.08
CA ASN A 159 -6.01 33.55 19.18
C ASN A 159 -5.43 32.70 18.02
N LYS A 160 -6.27 31.97 17.28
CA LYS A 160 -5.88 31.18 16.10
C LYS A 160 -6.20 31.88 14.78
N ILE A 161 -6.62 33.15 14.83
CA ILE A 161 -6.74 33.97 13.62
C ILE A 161 -5.35 34.52 13.29
N ILE A 162 -4.78 34.04 12.18
CA ILE A 162 -3.49 34.48 11.66
C ILE A 162 -3.73 35.18 10.32
N VAL A 163 -3.25 36.41 10.18
CA VAL A 163 -3.30 37.19 8.94
C VAL A 163 -1.87 37.51 8.53
N GLU A 164 -1.45 36.99 7.38
CA GLU A 164 -0.11 37.20 6.82
C GLU A 164 -0.24 37.91 5.47
N SER A 165 0.55 38.98 5.27
CA SER A 165 0.55 39.77 4.03
C SER A 165 1.84 39.56 3.24
N PHE A 166 1.72 39.31 1.95
CA PHE A 166 2.86 39.12 1.04
C PHE A 166 2.80 40.14 -0.09
N GLU A 167 3.76 41.08 -0.11
CA GLU A 167 3.89 42.01 -1.23
C GLU A 167 4.24 41.29 -2.52
N HIS A 168 3.57 41.65 -3.63
CA HIS A 168 3.83 41.06 -4.94
C HIS A 168 5.25 41.33 -5.47
N THR A 169 5.84 42.46 -5.06
CA THR A 169 7.25 42.85 -5.30
C THR A 169 8.22 42.22 -4.30
N GLY A 170 7.72 41.66 -3.21
CA GLY A 170 8.50 41.07 -2.13
C GLY A 170 9.05 39.67 -2.44
N SER A 171 9.91 39.18 -1.55
CA SER A 171 10.49 37.84 -1.68
C SER A 171 9.44 36.76 -1.44
N LYS A 172 9.25 35.88 -2.42
CA LYS A 172 8.38 34.68 -2.31
C LYS A 172 9.04 33.55 -1.52
N ALA A 173 10.21 33.76 -0.90
CA ALA A 173 11.01 32.71 -0.27
C ALA A 173 10.27 31.98 0.85
N ALA A 174 9.51 32.70 1.68
CA ALA A 174 8.72 32.10 2.77
C ALA A 174 7.67 31.11 2.23
N LEU A 175 6.87 31.55 1.25
CA LEU A 175 5.88 30.71 0.57
C LEU A 175 6.52 29.51 -0.13
N MET A 176 7.65 29.72 -0.81
CA MET A 176 8.38 28.63 -1.46
C MET A 176 8.93 27.61 -0.44
N LYS A 177 9.42 28.07 0.72
CA LYS A 177 9.92 27.21 1.79
C LYS A 177 8.79 26.42 2.44
N PHE A 178 7.66 27.07 2.72
CA PHE A 178 6.46 26.41 3.24
C PHE A 178 5.94 25.34 2.27
N ARG A 179 5.84 25.66 0.98
CA ARG A 179 5.44 24.70 -0.06
C ARG A 179 6.40 23.51 -0.14
N ARG A 180 7.71 23.75 -0.09
CA ARG A 180 8.72 22.67 -0.11
C ARG A 180 8.60 21.76 1.12
N ASN A 181 8.34 22.31 2.30
CA ASN A 181 8.16 21.52 3.53
C ASN A 181 6.93 20.60 3.42
N ILE A 182 5.79 21.11 2.94
CA ILE A 182 4.59 20.29 2.71
C ILE A 182 4.87 19.20 1.66
N GLN A 183 5.55 19.55 0.56
CA GLN A 183 5.89 18.59 -0.48
C GLN A 183 6.84 17.50 0.03
N ARG A 184 7.80 17.86 0.90
CA ARG A 184 8.72 16.91 1.52
C ARG A 184 7.98 15.90 2.40
N GLN A 185 7.11 16.38 3.30
CA GLN A 185 6.28 15.52 4.15
C GLN A 185 5.39 14.58 3.34
N ARG A 186 4.72 15.08 2.28
CA ARG A 186 3.91 14.23 1.39
C ARG A 186 4.73 13.18 0.63
N SER A 187 5.98 13.51 0.29
CA SER A 187 6.85 12.61 -0.46
C SER A 187 7.44 11.52 0.43
N GLU A 188 7.66 11.81 1.71
CA GLU A 188 8.17 10.86 2.70
C GLU A 188 7.29 9.60 2.81
N PHE A 189 5.96 9.77 2.88
CA PHE A 189 5.02 8.64 2.89
C PHE A 189 4.81 7.99 1.53
N ARG A 190 5.29 8.59 0.43
CA ARG A 190 5.13 8.03 -0.91
C ARG A 190 6.12 6.90 -1.16
N PHE A 191 7.37 7.08 -0.73
CA PHE A 191 8.47 6.14 -0.97
C PHE A 191 8.62 5.13 0.17
N LEU A 192 9.35 4.05 -0.10
CA LEU A 192 9.84 3.18 0.97
C LEU A 192 10.85 3.95 1.83
N PRO A 193 10.88 3.73 3.16
CA PRO A 193 11.76 4.47 4.06
C PRO A 193 13.22 4.32 3.62
N ASP A 194 13.94 5.45 3.61
CA ASP A 194 15.39 5.42 3.45
C ASP A 194 15.99 4.98 4.79
N GLU A 195 16.42 3.72 4.83
CA GLU A 195 16.95 3.10 6.03
C GLU A 195 18.22 3.79 6.56
N GLU A 196 19.00 4.48 5.72
CA GLU A 196 20.17 5.24 6.20
C GLU A 196 19.75 6.41 7.09
N THR A 197 18.60 7.04 6.81
CA THR A 197 17.99 8.06 7.68
C THR A 197 17.26 7.46 8.89
N VAL A 198 16.71 6.25 8.79
CA VAL A 198 16.04 5.59 9.93
C VAL A 198 17.05 4.99 10.92
N GLU A 199 18.25 4.65 10.46
CA GLU A 199 19.40 4.31 11.30
C GLU A 199 20.03 5.55 11.99
N GLN A 200 19.50 6.76 11.79
CA GLN A 200 19.89 7.97 12.53
C GLN A 200 18.96 8.23 13.71
N ASP A 201 19.46 8.93 14.74
CA ASP A 201 18.90 9.05 16.09
C ASP A 201 17.38 9.28 16.16
N PHE A 202 16.65 8.49 16.97
CA PHE A 202 15.23 8.70 17.28
C PHE A 202 14.97 10.13 17.77
N ASP A 203 15.89 10.68 18.57
CA ASP A 203 15.80 12.03 19.10
C ASP A 203 15.78 13.10 17.99
N GLU A 204 16.47 12.89 16.86
CA GLU A 204 16.45 13.84 15.74
C GLU A 204 15.06 13.93 15.09
N ALA A 205 14.34 12.80 15.04
CA ALA A 205 12.98 12.77 14.54
C ALA A 205 11.95 13.21 15.60
N ALA A 206 12.18 12.90 16.88
CA ALA A 206 11.21 13.09 17.94
C ALA A 206 11.26 14.47 18.62
N PHE A 207 12.28 15.29 18.33
CA PHE A 207 12.39 16.64 18.87
C PHE A 207 12.56 17.69 17.78
N SER A 208 11.85 18.81 17.92
CA SER A 208 12.00 19.97 17.07
C SER A 208 12.81 21.06 17.77
N MET A 209 13.74 21.68 17.05
CA MET A 209 14.59 22.75 17.59
C MET A 209 14.58 23.97 16.67
N GLN A 210 14.14 25.12 17.21
CA GLN A 210 14.14 26.39 16.48
C GLN A 210 15.31 27.26 16.90
N TYR A 211 15.98 27.87 15.94
CA TYR A 211 17.11 28.77 16.17
C TYR A 211 16.78 30.19 15.73
N SER A 212 17.18 31.19 16.53
CA SER A 212 17.10 32.62 16.21
C SER A 212 18.25 33.10 15.32
N GLY A 213 19.30 32.28 15.15
CA GLY A 213 20.52 32.61 14.40
C GLY A 213 21.29 31.36 13.98
N SER A 214 22.62 31.42 14.01
CA SER A 214 23.47 30.27 13.66
C SER A 214 23.18 29.05 14.55
N VAL A 215 22.99 27.90 13.89
CA VAL A 215 22.70 26.57 14.49
C VAL A 215 23.82 26.12 15.44
N ASN A 216 25.05 26.58 15.26
CA ASN A 216 26.22 26.12 16.02
C ASN A 216 26.36 26.77 17.41
N LYS A 217 25.38 27.55 17.88
CA LYS A 217 25.42 28.23 19.18
C LYS A 217 24.17 27.92 19.99
N LEU A 218 24.33 27.20 21.11
CA LEU A 218 23.22 26.83 22.01
C LEU A 218 22.38 28.04 22.46
N ARG A 219 23.01 29.20 22.71
CA ARG A 219 22.31 30.44 23.07
C ARG A 219 21.32 30.96 22.02
N ASN A 220 21.40 30.46 20.80
CA ASN A 220 20.49 30.82 19.72
C ASN A 220 19.27 29.89 19.66
N ILE A 221 19.19 28.84 20.48
CA ILE A 221 17.99 28.00 20.58
C ILE A 221 16.87 28.87 21.15
N LYS A 222 15.82 29.04 20.35
CA LYS A 222 14.63 29.81 20.68
C LYS A 222 13.55 28.91 21.29
N ASP A 223 13.44 27.70 20.78
CA ASP A 223 12.43 26.73 21.18
C ASP A 223 12.98 25.31 21.01
N PHE A 224 12.61 24.42 21.93
CA PHE A 224 12.90 23.00 21.90
C PHE A 224 11.68 22.28 22.44
N SER A 225 11.05 21.48 21.59
CA SER A 225 9.79 20.83 21.90
C SER A 225 9.72 19.43 21.29
N GLU A 226 8.96 18.56 21.94
CA GLU A 226 8.66 17.23 21.46
C GLU A 226 7.80 17.29 20.18
N ASP A 227 8.16 16.48 19.20
CA ASP A 227 7.41 16.32 17.94
C ASP A 227 6.74 14.94 17.91
N LYS A 228 5.49 14.89 18.36
CA LYS A 228 4.64 13.69 18.30
C LYS A 228 4.56 13.11 16.88
N TYR A 229 4.51 13.96 15.85
CA TYR A 229 4.39 13.50 14.46
C TYR A 229 5.68 12.85 13.99
N GLY A 230 6.82 13.48 14.26
CA GLY A 230 8.14 12.94 13.99
C GLY A 230 8.40 11.62 14.72
N ALA A 231 8.11 11.54 16.03
CA ALA A 231 8.20 10.30 16.80
C ALA A 231 7.29 9.19 16.24
N SER A 232 6.04 9.52 15.89
CA SER A 232 5.07 8.58 15.31
C SER A 232 5.51 8.04 13.94
N THR A 233 6.12 8.89 13.11
CA THR A 233 6.64 8.54 11.78
C THR A 233 7.85 7.64 11.90
N TYR A 234 8.79 8.00 12.77
CA TYR A 234 9.97 7.18 13.05
C TYR A 234 9.59 5.79 13.56
N LEU A 235 8.70 5.70 14.56
CA LEU A 235 8.23 4.41 15.07
C LEU A 235 7.55 3.57 13.98
N ALA A 236 6.78 4.19 13.09
CA ALA A 236 6.17 3.48 11.96
C ALA A 236 7.22 2.91 11.00
N HIS A 237 8.29 3.66 10.69
CA HIS A 237 9.40 3.17 9.89
C HIS A 237 10.14 2.03 10.60
N MET A 238 10.42 2.15 11.90
CA MET A 238 11.08 1.09 12.66
C MET A 238 10.28 -0.21 12.70
N ILE A 239 8.97 -0.12 12.96
CA ILE A 239 8.08 -1.30 12.93
C ILE A 239 8.09 -1.92 11.53
N PHE A 240 7.96 -1.10 10.48
CA PHE A 240 8.00 -1.57 9.10
C PHE A 240 9.31 -2.31 8.80
N LEU A 241 10.46 -1.74 9.14
CA LEU A 241 11.77 -2.38 8.93
C LEU A 241 11.93 -3.66 9.76
N ALA A 242 11.42 -3.68 10.99
CA ALA A 242 11.45 -4.85 11.86
C ALA A 242 10.63 -6.02 11.25
N CYS A 243 9.50 -5.75 10.57
CA CYS A 243 8.74 -6.77 9.85
C CYS A 243 9.53 -7.45 8.73
N TYR A 244 10.55 -6.79 8.16
CA TYR A 244 11.36 -7.34 7.05
C TYR A 244 12.76 -7.78 7.50
N LYS A 245 12.91 -8.16 8.79
CA LYS A 245 14.11 -8.63 9.52
C LYS A 245 15.40 -8.80 8.70
N SER A 246 16.47 -8.18 9.19
CA SER A 246 17.80 -8.80 9.27
C SER A 246 18.36 -8.61 10.67
N GLU A 247 19.32 -9.44 11.08
CA GLU A 247 20.12 -9.18 12.28
C GLU A 247 20.62 -7.73 12.31
N GLU A 248 20.06 -6.92 13.20
CA GLU A 248 20.52 -5.56 13.43
C GLU A 248 21.76 -5.57 14.32
N ASN A 249 22.61 -4.56 14.17
CA ASN A 249 23.70 -4.31 15.09
C ASN A 249 23.15 -4.11 16.51
N LYS A 250 23.32 -5.10 17.40
CA LYS A 250 22.82 -5.09 18.79
C LYS A 250 23.15 -3.81 19.56
N LYS A 251 24.29 -3.16 19.26
CA LYS A 251 24.69 -1.91 19.90
C LYS A 251 23.82 -0.73 19.47
N HIS A 252 23.49 -0.65 18.19
CA HIS A 252 22.65 0.42 17.63
C HIS A 252 21.20 0.28 18.12
N LYS A 253 20.64 -0.94 18.08
CA LYS A 253 19.31 -1.25 18.65
C LYS A 253 19.20 -0.77 20.11
N LYS A 254 20.20 -1.07 20.94
CA LYS A 254 20.20 -0.67 22.36
C LYS A 254 20.17 0.86 22.55
N ALA A 255 20.82 1.63 21.67
CA ALA A 255 20.80 3.09 21.73
C ALA A 255 19.41 3.63 21.40
N ILE A 256 18.78 3.14 20.33
CA ILE A 256 17.42 3.55 19.92
C ILE A 256 16.40 3.21 21.01
N VAL A 257 16.45 1.99 21.56
CA VAL A 257 15.55 1.57 22.65
C VAL A 257 15.69 2.49 23.86
N GLN A 258 16.93 2.90 24.20
CA GLN A 258 17.16 3.82 25.30
C GLN A 258 16.58 5.22 25.03
N GLN A 259 16.66 5.71 23.79
CA GLN A 259 16.05 6.98 23.39
C GLN A 259 14.52 6.93 23.51
N ILE A 260 13.89 5.87 22.99
CA ILE A 260 12.44 5.65 23.11
C ILE A 260 12.02 5.66 24.58
N LEU A 261 12.68 4.86 25.44
CA LEU A 261 12.38 4.83 26.87
C LEU A 261 12.62 6.18 27.56
N THR A 262 13.56 7.00 27.06
CA THR A 262 13.84 8.33 27.63
C THR A 262 12.81 9.36 27.23
N TYR A 263 12.33 9.30 25.99
CA TYR A 263 11.30 10.18 25.44
C TYR A 263 9.96 10.03 26.18
N PHE A 264 9.53 8.80 26.47
CA PHE A 264 8.25 8.55 27.14
C PHE A 264 8.30 8.71 28.67
N LYS A 265 8.97 9.72 29.22
CA LYS A 265 9.04 9.97 30.67
C LYS A 265 8.14 11.13 31.10
N GLY A 266 7.68 11.10 32.35
CA GLY A 266 6.91 12.19 32.94
C GLY A 266 5.61 12.47 32.17
N ALA A 267 5.31 13.75 31.94
CA ALA A 267 4.08 14.16 31.24
C ALA A 267 3.99 13.63 29.80
N VAL A 268 5.13 13.57 29.08
CA VAL A 268 5.20 13.09 27.68
C VAL A 268 4.69 11.64 27.56
N ALA A 269 4.93 10.83 28.59
CA ALA A 269 4.43 9.47 28.68
C ALA A 269 2.91 9.40 28.50
N LEU A 270 2.20 10.33 29.15
CA LEU A 270 0.74 10.40 29.17
C LEU A 270 0.19 11.20 27.99
N GLU A 271 0.77 12.35 27.66
CA GLU A 271 0.30 13.19 26.55
C GLU A 271 0.30 12.43 25.21
N TYR A 272 1.28 11.54 25.03
CA TYR A 272 1.44 10.75 23.81
C TYR A 272 0.98 9.29 23.96
N TYR A 273 -0.03 9.04 24.81
CA TYR A 273 -0.62 7.71 25.01
C TYR A 273 -1.02 7.00 23.72
N SER A 274 -1.43 7.77 22.69
CA SER A 274 -1.78 7.23 21.37
C SER A 274 -0.61 6.53 20.65
N LEU A 275 0.62 6.67 21.13
CA LEU A 275 1.81 6.03 20.56
C LEU A 275 2.22 4.75 21.30
N TRP A 276 1.62 4.43 22.46
CA TRP A 276 1.99 3.26 23.26
C TRP A 276 1.90 1.96 22.44
N GLU A 277 0.82 1.76 21.69
CA GLU A 277 0.64 0.57 20.83
C GLU A 277 1.79 0.39 19.83
N LYS A 278 2.30 1.48 19.23
CA LYS A 278 3.44 1.41 18.31
C LYS A 278 4.72 0.97 19.02
N VAL A 279 4.96 1.49 20.22
CA VAL A 279 6.14 1.12 21.03
C VAL A 279 6.07 -0.36 21.43
N PHE A 280 4.91 -0.83 21.93
CA PHE A 280 4.70 -2.25 22.21
C PHE A 280 4.84 -3.12 20.96
N THR A 281 4.26 -2.71 19.83
CA THR A 281 4.39 -3.41 18.56
C THR A 281 5.85 -3.58 18.15
N TYR A 282 6.66 -2.53 18.27
CA TYR A 282 8.09 -2.61 17.99
C TYR A 282 8.81 -3.62 18.90
N PHE A 283 8.53 -3.63 20.20
CA PHE A 283 9.15 -4.58 21.13
C PHE A 283 8.70 -6.03 20.91
N VAL A 284 7.43 -6.27 20.58
CA VAL A 284 6.92 -7.62 20.26
C VAL A 284 7.56 -8.17 18.99
N ILE A 285 7.61 -7.38 17.90
CA ILE A 285 8.20 -7.83 16.62
C ILE A 285 9.70 -8.06 16.73
N THR A 286 10.40 -7.22 17.52
CA THR A 286 11.84 -7.35 17.74
C THR A 286 12.22 -8.29 18.89
N GLU A 287 11.22 -8.98 19.45
CA GLU A 287 11.35 -9.98 20.52
C GLU A 287 12.10 -9.46 21.77
N ASP A 288 11.84 -8.21 22.19
CA ASP A 288 12.53 -7.53 23.30
C ASP A 288 11.63 -7.39 24.55
N VAL A 289 11.44 -8.51 25.27
CA VAL A 289 10.59 -8.59 26.47
C VAL A 289 11.07 -7.65 27.58
N ASP A 290 12.40 -7.51 27.76
CA ASP A 290 12.98 -6.65 28.80
C ASP A 290 12.57 -5.19 28.61
N SER A 291 12.60 -4.70 27.38
CA SER A 291 12.26 -3.31 27.06
C SER A 291 10.76 -3.06 27.08
N LEU A 292 9.97 -4.06 26.68
CA LEU A 292 8.51 -4.07 26.86
C LEU A 292 8.13 -3.88 28.33
N ASN A 293 8.69 -4.71 29.22
CA ASN A 293 8.39 -4.67 30.66
C ASN A 293 8.84 -3.35 31.31
N LYS A 294 9.98 -2.79 30.88
CA LYS A 294 10.44 -1.48 31.35
C LYS A 294 9.49 -0.36 30.92
N PHE A 295 9.06 -0.37 29.67
CA PHE A 295 8.14 0.63 29.14
C PHE A 295 6.80 0.58 29.86
N GLN A 296 6.21 -0.62 30.01
CA GLN A 296 4.97 -0.83 30.73
C GLN A 296 5.03 -0.26 32.16
N LYS A 297 6.05 -0.64 32.94
CA LYS A 297 6.26 -0.13 34.31
C LYS A 297 6.41 1.38 34.36
N GLN A 298 7.08 1.96 33.37
CA GLN A 298 7.27 3.41 33.27
C GLN A 298 5.94 4.15 33.03
N ILE A 299 5.08 3.62 32.16
CA ILE A 299 3.76 4.21 31.91
C ILE A 299 2.87 4.05 33.15
N PHE A 300 2.87 2.89 33.81
CA PHE A 300 2.14 2.69 35.07
C PHE A 300 2.52 3.73 36.12
N ASN A 301 3.81 3.91 36.37
CA ASN A 301 4.29 4.91 37.32
C ASN A 301 3.86 6.34 36.92
N ALA A 302 3.80 6.65 35.63
CA ALA A 302 3.33 7.96 35.16
C ALA A 302 1.81 8.14 35.41
N ILE A 303 1.00 7.10 35.20
CA ILE A 303 -0.45 7.12 35.47
C ILE A 303 -0.70 7.33 36.97
N GLU A 304 0.02 6.62 37.83
CA GLU A 304 -0.10 6.75 39.29
C GLU A 304 0.27 8.16 39.80
N GLN A 305 1.22 8.83 39.13
CA GLN A 305 1.65 10.18 39.48
C GLN A 305 0.74 11.28 38.92
N CYS A 306 -0.23 10.94 38.06
CA CYS A 306 -1.15 11.90 37.45
C CYS A 306 -2.18 12.38 38.48
N ASN A 307 -2.27 13.70 38.73
CA ASN A 307 -3.16 14.29 39.72
C ASN A 307 -4.09 15.34 39.08
N PHE A 308 -5.37 15.33 39.46
CA PHE A 308 -6.37 16.30 39.02
C PHE A 308 -7.12 16.89 40.21
N ASP A 309 -7.67 18.10 40.04
CA ASP A 309 -8.37 18.83 41.12
C ASP A 309 -9.64 18.11 41.62
N ASN A 310 -10.25 17.27 40.78
CA ASN A 310 -11.44 16.47 41.12
C ASN A 310 -11.06 14.99 41.24
N ALA A 311 -11.29 14.41 42.42
CA ALA A 311 -10.94 13.02 42.75
C ALA A 311 -11.71 11.98 41.92
N GLU A 312 -13.00 12.20 41.64
CA GLU A 312 -13.81 11.28 40.81
C GLU A 312 -13.28 11.26 39.37
N ILE A 313 -13.01 12.44 38.81
CA ILE A 313 -12.42 12.58 37.47
C ILE A 313 -11.02 11.93 37.42
N GLN A 314 -10.22 12.08 38.48
CA GLN A 314 -8.90 11.48 38.55
C GLN A 314 -8.97 9.96 38.47
N ASP A 315 -9.87 9.33 39.23
CA ASP A 315 -10.00 7.88 39.26
C ASP A 315 -10.51 7.34 37.92
N GLU A 316 -11.51 7.99 37.31
CA GLU A 316 -12.01 7.64 35.97
C GLU A 316 -10.91 7.76 34.89
N ILE A 317 -10.11 8.84 34.91
CA ILE A 317 -9.01 9.02 33.96
C ILE A 317 -7.95 7.95 34.16
N ARG A 318 -7.56 7.64 35.40
CA ARG A 318 -6.56 6.59 35.68
C ARG A 318 -7.05 5.22 35.24
N GLU A 319 -8.32 4.87 35.49
CA GLU A 319 -8.93 3.63 35.00
C GLU A 319 -8.91 3.57 33.47
N SER A 320 -9.31 4.66 32.80
CA SER A 320 -9.30 4.76 31.34
C SER A 320 -7.90 4.64 30.74
N LEU A 321 -6.89 5.28 31.35
CA LEU A 321 -5.50 5.18 30.93
C LEU A 321 -4.93 3.77 31.15
N ASN A 322 -5.26 3.12 32.26
CA ASN A 322 -4.88 1.73 32.51
C ASN A 322 -5.50 0.78 31.48
N GLU A 323 -6.79 0.92 31.17
CA GLU A 323 -7.41 0.12 30.12
C GLU A 323 -6.78 0.39 28.74
N THR A 324 -6.46 1.66 28.45
CA THR A 324 -5.75 2.05 27.22
C THR A 324 -4.35 1.43 27.14
N LEU A 325 -3.61 1.38 28.26
CA LEU A 325 -2.31 0.73 28.37
C LEU A 325 -2.43 -0.77 28.09
N ARG A 326 -3.38 -1.44 28.75
CA ARG A 326 -3.68 -2.87 28.55
C ARG A 326 -3.99 -3.18 27.09
N LEU A 327 -4.86 -2.40 26.46
CA LEU A 327 -5.21 -2.59 25.04
C LEU A 327 -4.00 -2.33 24.12
N SER A 328 -3.20 -1.30 24.42
CA SER A 328 -1.98 -0.98 23.66
C SER A 328 -0.96 -2.12 23.69
N GLU A 329 -0.90 -2.86 24.79
CA GLU A 329 -0.05 -4.05 24.95
C GLU A 329 -0.69 -5.31 24.33
N ALA A 330 -1.99 -5.52 24.55
CA ALA A 330 -2.73 -6.70 24.08
C ALA A 330 -2.84 -6.79 22.54
N ILE A 331 -2.96 -5.65 21.84
CA ILE A 331 -3.06 -5.60 20.37
C ILE A 331 -1.86 -6.26 19.68
N PRO A 332 -0.59 -5.88 19.97
CA PRO A 332 0.54 -6.55 19.34
C PRO A 332 0.76 -7.98 19.86
N LEU A 333 0.44 -8.27 21.13
CA LEU A 333 0.49 -9.64 21.69
C LEU A 333 -0.51 -10.58 21.02
N SER A 334 -1.63 -10.09 20.49
CA SER A 334 -2.63 -10.94 19.81
C SER A 334 -2.06 -11.67 18.59
N MET A 335 -0.90 -11.23 18.08
CA MET A 335 -0.19 -11.85 16.96
C MET A 335 0.97 -12.74 17.41
N HIS A 336 1.32 -12.75 18.70
CA HIS A 336 2.35 -13.60 19.30
C HIS A 336 2.00 -13.85 20.77
N LEU A 337 1.04 -14.76 21.01
CA LEU A 337 0.44 -14.95 22.34
C LEU A 337 1.42 -15.52 23.36
N ASP A 338 2.34 -16.38 22.92
CA ASP A 338 3.39 -16.98 23.76
C ASP A 338 4.59 -16.06 24.02
N PHE A 339 4.49 -14.77 23.66
CA PHE A 339 5.62 -13.83 23.80
C PHE A 339 5.96 -13.51 25.26
N ILE A 340 4.95 -13.51 26.13
CA ILE A 340 5.09 -13.27 27.57
C ILE A 340 4.37 -14.37 28.36
N GLU A 341 4.89 -14.67 29.55
CA GLU A 341 4.24 -15.59 30.48
C GLU A 341 3.39 -14.83 31.50
N ALA A 342 2.29 -15.43 31.94
CA ALA A 342 1.41 -14.85 32.95
C ALA A 342 2.06 -14.97 34.34
N GLU A 343 2.78 -13.93 34.77
CA GLU A 343 3.41 -13.87 36.10
C GLU A 343 2.51 -13.23 37.17
N ASN A 344 1.62 -12.32 36.79
CA ASN A 344 0.64 -11.68 37.66
C ASN A 344 -0.72 -11.44 36.95
N ASP A 345 -1.67 -10.84 37.68
CA ASP A 345 -3.05 -10.61 37.23
C ASP A 345 -3.14 -9.69 36.00
N TRP A 346 -2.19 -8.75 35.86
CA TRP A 346 -2.11 -7.88 34.70
C TRP A 346 -1.77 -8.66 33.43
N GLU A 347 -0.71 -9.48 33.43
CA GLU A 347 -0.34 -10.24 32.22
C GLU A 347 -1.42 -11.29 31.89
N ASP A 348 -1.99 -11.98 32.87
CA ASP A 348 -3.08 -12.92 32.65
C ASP A 348 -4.30 -12.24 31.98
N THR A 349 -4.71 -11.08 32.48
CA THR A 349 -5.81 -10.30 31.89
C THR A 349 -5.46 -9.77 30.49
N THR A 350 -4.22 -9.35 30.29
CA THR A 350 -3.71 -8.84 29.01
C THR A 350 -3.67 -9.94 27.96
N ILE A 351 -3.17 -11.13 28.29
CA ILE A 351 -3.14 -12.31 27.41
C ILE A 351 -4.57 -12.74 27.05
N LYS A 352 -5.48 -12.83 28.04
CA LYS A 352 -6.91 -13.12 27.78
C LYS A 352 -7.55 -12.09 26.84
N THR A 353 -7.16 -10.82 26.95
CA THR A 353 -7.61 -9.76 26.05
C THR A 353 -7.01 -9.93 24.65
N ALA A 354 -5.72 -10.25 24.55
CA ALA A 354 -5.02 -10.53 23.30
C ALA A 354 -5.65 -11.71 22.53
N ILE A 355 -6.02 -12.80 23.23
CA ILE A 355 -6.73 -13.95 22.62
C ILE A 355 -8.07 -13.50 22.01
N LYS A 356 -8.85 -12.71 22.76
CA LYS A 356 -10.13 -12.17 22.26
C LYS A 356 -9.92 -11.28 21.03
N LEU A 357 -8.91 -10.40 21.06
CA LEU A 357 -8.56 -9.54 19.92
C LEU A 357 -8.13 -10.37 18.70
N ARG A 358 -7.32 -11.42 18.90
CA ARG A 358 -6.88 -12.36 17.86
C ARG A 358 -8.07 -13.03 17.20
N HIS A 359 -8.93 -13.69 17.97
CA HIS A 359 -10.07 -14.44 17.43
C HIS A 359 -11.14 -13.53 16.82
N ALA A 360 -11.22 -12.27 17.26
CA ALA A 360 -12.04 -11.23 16.64
C ALA A 360 -11.38 -10.55 15.42
N CYS A 361 -10.15 -10.93 15.06
CA CYS A 361 -9.36 -10.33 13.98
C CYS A 361 -9.09 -8.82 14.17
N MET A 362 -9.07 -8.33 15.41
CA MET A 362 -8.89 -6.92 15.77
C MET A 362 -7.43 -6.58 16.12
N PHE A 363 -6.55 -6.69 15.12
CA PHE A 363 -5.12 -6.35 15.23
C PHE A 363 -4.58 -5.76 13.93
N ARG A 364 -3.30 -5.36 13.90
CA ARG A 364 -2.67 -4.70 12.74
C ARG A 364 -2.29 -5.71 11.65
N HIS A 365 -3.23 -6.02 10.74
CA HIS A 365 -3.04 -7.01 9.66
C HIS A 365 -1.83 -6.72 8.75
N GLN A 366 -1.44 -5.46 8.60
CA GLN A 366 -0.29 -5.04 7.79
C GLN A 366 1.07 -5.54 8.30
N TYR A 367 1.14 -6.01 9.56
CA TYR A 367 2.36 -6.55 10.16
C TYR A 367 2.40 -8.08 10.15
N LEU A 368 1.41 -8.75 9.52
CA LEU A 368 1.44 -10.20 9.35
C LEU A 368 2.72 -10.62 8.61
N GLY A 369 3.34 -11.71 9.06
CA GLY A 369 4.55 -12.21 8.42
C GLY A 369 4.29 -12.76 7.01
N ILE A 370 3.16 -13.43 6.83
CA ILE A 370 2.59 -13.78 5.52
C ILE A 370 1.21 -13.14 5.42
N GLY A 371 1.00 -12.30 4.41
CA GLY A 371 -0.29 -11.69 4.12
C GLY A 371 -1.42 -12.73 4.04
N GLY A 372 -2.49 -12.50 4.79
CA GLY A 372 -3.69 -13.33 4.77
C GLY A 372 -3.69 -14.51 5.75
N LEU A 373 -2.67 -14.67 6.61
CA LEU A 373 -2.67 -15.71 7.66
C LEU A 373 -3.89 -15.62 8.59
N ASN A 374 -4.42 -14.41 8.81
CA ASN A 374 -5.65 -14.19 9.57
C ASN A 374 -6.92 -14.76 8.89
N LEU A 375 -6.84 -15.20 7.64
CA LEU A 375 -7.91 -15.88 6.89
C LEU A 375 -7.77 -17.41 6.92
N THR A 376 -6.84 -17.91 7.73
CA THR A 376 -6.48 -19.33 7.82
C THR A 376 -6.74 -19.85 9.22
N LYS A 377 -6.61 -21.17 9.41
CA LYS A 377 -6.70 -21.79 10.74
C LYS A 377 -5.66 -21.26 11.73
N CYS A 378 -4.55 -20.68 11.26
CA CYS A 378 -3.56 -20.04 12.11
C CYS A 378 -4.15 -18.92 12.99
N LEU A 379 -5.25 -18.27 12.57
CA LEU A 379 -5.92 -17.27 13.40
C LEU A 379 -6.38 -17.85 14.75
N LEU A 380 -6.87 -19.09 14.75
CA LEU A 380 -7.45 -19.77 15.91
C LEU A 380 -6.46 -20.70 16.63
N ASP A 381 -5.23 -20.78 16.13
CA ASP A 381 -4.14 -21.53 16.74
C ASP A 381 -3.34 -20.58 17.63
N ASP A 382 -3.56 -20.66 18.93
CA ASP A 382 -3.00 -19.68 19.88
C ASP A 382 -1.47 -19.77 19.97
N ASP A 383 -0.90 -20.96 19.72
CA ASP A 383 0.55 -21.22 19.69
C ASP A 383 1.22 -20.66 18.42
N CYS A 384 0.43 -20.26 17.41
CA CYS A 384 0.96 -19.79 16.15
C CYS A 384 1.40 -18.32 16.25
N ASN A 385 2.67 -18.02 15.96
CA ASN A 385 3.17 -16.65 15.81
C ASN A 385 2.84 -16.09 14.41
N LEU A 386 1.96 -15.09 14.36
CA LEU A 386 1.49 -14.48 13.12
C LEU A 386 2.46 -13.46 12.50
N TYR A 387 3.53 -13.07 13.21
CA TYR A 387 4.61 -12.24 12.65
C TYR A 387 5.65 -13.07 11.86
N ARG A 388 5.62 -14.40 11.97
CA ARG A 388 6.59 -15.29 11.30
C ARG A 388 6.43 -15.29 9.77
N LYS A 389 7.58 -15.32 9.09
CA LYS A 389 7.69 -15.36 7.61
C LYS A 389 8.17 -16.70 7.07
N ASP A 390 8.67 -17.54 7.97
CA ASP A 390 8.98 -18.94 7.81
C ASP A 390 7.74 -19.78 8.14
N PHE A 391 7.53 -20.86 7.38
CA PHE A 391 6.35 -21.69 7.55
C PHE A 391 6.73 -23.17 7.54
N ASP A 392 6.60 -23.81 8.70
CA ASP A 392 6.95 -25.23 8.92
C ASP A 392 5.71 -26.15 9.00
N HIS A 393 4.51 -25.59 8.86
CA HIS A 393 3.24 -26.30 9.07
C HIS A 393 2.43 -26.40 7.78
N LYS A 394 1.16 -26.80 7.84
CA LYS A 394 0.22 -26.79 6.71
C LYS A 394 -0.72 -25.59 6.85
N ILE A 395 -0.76 -24.69 5.87
CA ILE A 395 -1.75 -23.60 5.83
C ILE A 395 -3.06 -24.16 5.31
N GLU A 396 -4.13 -23.96 6.05
CA GLU A 396 -5.48 -24.26 5.60
C GLU A 396 -6.37 -23.04 5.77
N LEU A 397 -7.12 -22.69 4.72
CA LEU A 397 -8.10 -21.62 4.79
C LEU A 397 -9.12 -21.91 5.89
N LEU A 398 -9.52 -20.85 6.60
CA LEU A 398 -10.63 -20.89 7.51
C LEU A 398 -11.91 -20.98 6.68
N LYS A 399 -12.68 -22.06 6.81
CA LYS A 399 -13.94 -22.26 6.07
C LYS A 399 -15.12 -21.77 6.89
N GLU A 400 -16.00 -20.98 6.27
CA GLU A 400 -17.38 -20.72 6.75
C GLU A 400 -17.51 -20.31 8.22
N THR A 401 -16.60 -19.48 8.73
CA THR A 401 -16.71 -18.92 10.09
C THR A 401 -17.38 -17.56 10.09
N GLY A 402 -18.19 -17.28 11.12
CA GLY A 402 -18.71 -15.94 11.39
C GLY A 402 -17.60 -14.88 11.44
N VAL A 403 -16.38 -15.26 11.83
CA VAL A 403 -15.20 -14.39 11.88
C VAL A 403 -14.84 -13.80 10.51
N ILE A 404 -14.98 -14.56 9.41
CA ILE A 404 -14.75 -14.03 8.05
C ILE A 404 -15.81 -12.99 7.69
N TYR A 405 -17.08 -13.27 7.99
CA TYR A 405 -18.18 -12.34 7.74
C TYR A 405 -18.13 -11.09 8.63
N LEU A 406 -17.53 -11.21 9.81
CA LEU A 406 -17.36 -10.14 10.80
C LEU A 406 -15.96 -9.52 10.72
N THR A 407 -15.13 -9.90 9.74
CA THR A 407 -13.82 -9.27 9.56
C THR A 407 -14.05 -7.78 9.31
N PRO A 408 -13.57 -6.89 10.19
CA PRO A 408 -13.96 -5.48 10.18
C PRO A 408 -13.30 -4.68 9.03
N LEU A 409 -12.60 -5.37 8.13
CA LEU A 409 -11.69 -4.78 7.17
C LEU A 409 -11.92 -5.34 5.77
N PHE A 410 -11.85 -4.46 4.78
CA PHE A 410 -11.80 -4.85 3.38
C PHE A 410 -10.49 -5.59 3.10
N VAL A 411 -10.58 -6.82 2.63
CA VAL A 411 -9.43 -7.65 2.32
C VAL A 411 -9.03 -7.43 0.86
N HIS A 412 -7.83 -6.91 0.62
CA HIS A 412 -7.34 -6.72 -0.74
C HIS A 412 -7.03 -8.03 -1.45
N LEU A 413 -7.20 -8.05 -2.78
CA LEU A 413 -6.98 -9.24 -3.60
C LEU A 413 -5.55 -9.79 -3.49
N ASP A 414 -4.55 -8.91 -3.44
CA ASP A 414 -3.14 -9.30 -3.33
C ASP A 414 -2.84 -10.14 -2.08
N VAL A 415 -3.49 -9.82 -0.96
CA VAL A 415 -3.37 -10.56 0.31
C VAL A 415 -3.86 -12.01 0.13
N ILE A 416 -4.96 -12.19 -0.60
CA ILE A 416 -5.55 -13.51 -0.86
C ILE A 416 -4.72 -14.27 -1.89
N CYS A 417 -4.19 -13.60 -2.93
CA CYS A 417 -3.26 -14.22 -3.87
C CYS A 417 -2.01 -14.74 -3.14
N HIS A 418 -1.44 -13.96 -2.22
CA HIS A 418 -0.23 -14.33 -1.51
C HIS A 418 -0.43 -15.62 -0.70
N ILE A 419 -1.48 -15.72 0.12
CA ILE A 419 -1.73 -16.93 0.92
C ILE A 419 -2.04 -18.16 0.05
N HIS A 420 -2.73 -17.98 -1.08
CA HIS A 420 -3.01 -19.08 -2.01
C HIS A 420 -1.77 -19.61 -2.71
N ILE A 421 -0.77 -18.77 -2.98
CA ILE A 421 0.51 -19.24 -3.54
C ILE A 421 1.10 -20.32 -2.62
N PHE A 422 1.17 -20.07 -1.31
CA PHE A 422 1.69 -21.04 -0.35
C PHE A 422 0.83 -22.30 -0.27
N ILE A 423 -0.50 -22.15 -0.17
CA ILE A 423 -1.43 -23.28 -0.08
C ILE A 423 -1.30 -24.17 -1.32
N LYS A 424 -1.35 -23.58 -2.52
CA LYS A 424 -1.26 -24.31 -3.80
C LYS A 424 0.11 -24.92 -4.04
N SER A 425 1.18 -24.25 -3.60
CA SER A 425 2.52 -24.83 -3.62
C SER A 425 2.63 -26.09 -2.76
N ASP A 426 2.01 -26.11 -1.58
CA ASP A 426 2.02 -27.27 -0.68
C ASP A 426 1.09 -28.42 -1.16
N GLU A 427 -0.02 -28.10 -1.82
CA GLU A 427 -0.94 -29.09 -2.41
C GLU A 427 -0.27 -29.98 -3.48
N TYR A 428 0.77 -29.48 -4.16
CA TYR A 428 1.48 -30.21 -5.22
C TYR A 428 2.04 -31.56 -4.78
N ARG A 429 2.36 -31.74 -3.48
CA ARG A 429 2.86 -33.03 -2.96
C ARG A 429 1.90 -34.19 -3.22
N PHE A 430 0.61 -33.91 -3.40
CA PHE A 430 -0.42 -34.90 -3.68
C PHE A 430 -0.60 -35.19 -5.18
N SER A 431 0.05 -34.41 -6.05
CA SER A 431 -0.03 -34.57 -7.50
C SER A 431 0.78 -35.76 -8.00
N LYS A 432 0.14 -36.65 -8.75
CA LYS A 432 0.83 -37.74 -9.46
C LYS A 432 1.10 -37.41 -10.93
N THR A 433 0.26 -36.60 -11.56
CA THR A 433 0.18 -36.42 -13.02
C THR A 433 0.30 -34.96 -13.48
N ASN A 434 -0.02 -33.98 -12.63
CA ASN A 434 -0.10 -32.58 -13.03
C ASN A 434 1.21 -31.84 -12.74
N SER A 435 1.48 -30.80 -13.53
CA SER A 435 2.57 -29.85 -13.27
C SER A 435 2.24 -28.99 -12.05
N ILE A 436 3.26 -28.53 -11.31
CA ILE A 436 3.08 -27.53 -10.24
C ILE A 436 2.40 -26.27 -10.77
N ASN A 437 2.66 -25.92 -12.04
CA ASN A 437 2.05 -24.76 -12.67
C ASN A 437 0.55 -24.93 -12.91
N ASP A 438 0.01 -26.16 -12.97
CA ASP A 438 -1.44 -26.35 -13.06
C ASP A 438 -2.12 -25.86 -11.76
N PHE A 439 -1.56 -26.19 -10.60
CA PHE A 439 -2.07 -25.74 -9.29
C PHE A 439 -1.93 -24.23 -9.10
N LEU A 440 -0.80 -23.66 -9.51
CA LEU A 440 -0.52 -22.24 -9.36
C LEU A 440 -1.30 -21.37 -10.36
N SER A 441 -1.66 -21.90 -11.53
CA SER A 441 -2.45 -21.17 -12.52
C SER A 441 -3.90 -20.93 -12.08
N ASP A 442 -4.44 -21.81 -11.23
CA ASP A 442 -5.76 -21.67 -10.63
C ASP A 442 -5.77 -20.69 -9.44
N ALA A 443 -4.61 -20.42 -8.84
CA ALA A 443 -4.51 -19.59 -7.63
C ALA A 443 -5.10 -18.19 -7.81
N PRO A 444 -4.86 -17.43 -8.89
CA PRO A 444 -5.47 -16.10 -9.09
C PRO A 444 -7.00 -16.15 -9.18
N THR A 445 -7.56 -17.13 -9.89
CA THR A 445 -9.02 -17.25 -10.08
C THR A 445 -9.71 -17.67 -8.77
N GLU A 446 -9.16 -18.64 -8.04
CA GLU A 446 -9.69 -19.04 -6.73
C GLU A 446 -9.52 -17.92 -5.69
N SER A 447 -8.41 -17.18 -5.76
CA SER A 447 -8.19 -15.99 -4.94
C SER A 447 -9.26 -14.92 -5.21
N PHE A 448 -9.64 -14.72 -6.47
CA PHE A 448 -10.67 -13.77 -6.83
C PHE A 448 -12.07 -14.20 -6.33
N LYS A 449 -12.41 -15.49 -6.42
CA LYS A 449 -13.65 -16.02 -5.83
C LYS A 449 -13.69 -15.82 -4.31
N GLN A 450 -12.58 -16.10 -3.62
CA GLN A 450 -12.52 -15.90 -2.18
C GLN A 450 -12.56 -14.42 -1.81
N TYR A 451 -11.92 -13.55 -2.60
CA TYR A 451 -12.02 -12.09 -2.48
C TYR A 451 -13.46 -11.60 -2.58
N LEU A 452 -14.22 -12.10 -3.57
CA LEU A 452 -15.64 -11.81 -3.71
C LEU A 452 -16.43 -12.29 -2.48
N PHE A 453 -16.15 -13.51 -2.05
CA PHE A 453 -16.82 -14.12 -0.90
C PHE A 453 -16.60 -13.32 0.39
N ILE A 454 -15.36 -12.98 0.72
CA ILE A 454 -15.03 -12.28 1.96
C ILE A 454 -15.64 -10.87 1.97
N ASN A 455 -15.46 -10.11 0.89
CA ASN A 455 -15.81 -8.69 0.91
C ASN A 455 -17.28 -8.39 0.59
N TRP A 456 -18.00 -9.30 -0.10
CA TRP A 456 -19.37 -9.02 -0.56
C TRP A 456 -20.41 -10.08 -0.21
N ASP A 457 -20.08 -11.36 0.01
CA ASP A 457 -21.11 -12.38 0.23
C ASP A 457 -21.89 -12.18 1.54
N TRP A 458 -21.33 -11.45 2.52
CA TRP A 458 -22.06 -11.06 3.74
C TRP A 458 -23.33 -10.26 3.42
N ASN A 459 -23.39 -9.51 2.30
CA ASN A 459 -24.61 -8.80 1.88
C ASN A 459 -25.78 -9.76 1.57
N ARG A 460 -25.50 -11.03 1.26
CA ARG A 460 -26.52 -12.06 1.01
C ARG A 460 -27.28 -12.43 2.29
N LEU A 461 -26.69 -12.18 3.47
CA LEU A 461 -27.38 -12.32 4.76
C LEU A 461 -28.50 -11.29 4.92
N PHE A 462 -28.40 -10.14 4.25
CA PHE A 462 -29.36 -9.04 4.36
C PHE A 462 -30.30 -8.92 3.14
N TYR A 463 -29.89 -9.41 1.97
CA TYR A 463 -30.69 -9.38 0.75
C TYR A 463 -30.89 -10.78 0.13
N LYS A 464 -32.16 -11.18 -0.05
CA LYS A 464 -32.57 -12.32 -0.90
C LYS A 464 -32.41 -12.02 -2.41
N GLN A 465 -31.50 -11.14 -2.82
CA GLN A 465 -31.25 -10.91 -4.24
C GLN A 465 -30.24 -11.94 -4.78
N LYS A 466 -30.63 -12.58 -5.89
CA LYS A 466 -29.70 -13.29 -6.76
C LYS A 466 -28.75 -12.26 -7.35
N ILE A 467 -27.56 -12.13 -6.78
CA ILE A 467 -26.44 -11.50 -7.49
C ILE A 467 -26.33 -12.25 -8.84
N GLY A 468 -26.61 -11.56 -9.94
CA GLY A 468 -26.23 -12.06 -11.26
C GLY A 468 -24.72 -12.30 -11.24
N LEU A 469 -24.26 -13.42 -11.82
CA LEU A 469 -22.86 -13.84 -11.90
C LEU A 469 -21.91 -12.62 -11.97
N ILE A 470 -21.29 -12.24 -10.83
CA ILE A 470 -20.20 -11.27 -10.85
C ILE A 470 -19.13 -11.94 -11.70
N LYS A 471 -18.89 -11.37 -12.89
CA LYS A 471 -17.91 -11.90 -13.83
C LYS A 471 -16.54 -11.80 -13.18
N ASP A 472 -15.77 -12.89 -13.23
CA ASP A 472 -14.39 -12.91 -12.75
C ASP A 472 -13.62 -11.71 -13.33
N LEU A 473 -13.11 -10.82 -12.46
CA LEU A 473 -12.37 -9.64 -12.92
C LEU A 473 -11.08 -10.06 -13.62
N ILE A 474 -10.45 -11.12 -13.15
CA ILE A 474 -9.28 -11.72 -13.78
C ILE A 474 -9.77 -12.95 -14.53
N THR A 475 -9.79 -12.85 -15.85
CA THR A 475 -10.08 -14.01 -16.69
C THR A 475 -8.76 -14.69 -17.03
N ASN A 476 -8.59 -15.94 -16.61
CA ASN A 476 -7.60 -16.83 -17.21
C ASN A 476 -8.29 -17.72 -18.25
N ARG A 477 -7.67 -17.91 -19.41
CA ARG A 477 -8.19 -18.84 -20.41
C ARG A 477 -7.08 -19.52 -21.17
N GLU A 478 -7.28 -20.79 -21.50
CA GLU A 478 -6.36 -21.53 -22.35
C GLU A 478 -6.59 -21.10 -23.81
N ILE A 479 -5.52 -20.73 -24.50
CA ILE A 479 -5.57 -20.43 -25.93
C ILE A 479 -5.47 -21.76 -26.69
N GLU A 480 -6.61 -22.30 -27.13
CA GLU A 480 -6.66 -23.62 -27.78
C GLU A 480 -5.77 -23.71 -29.01
N SER A 481 -5.64 -22.62 -29.77
CA SER A 481 -4.79 -22.54 -30.97
C SER A 481 -3.29 -22.67 -30.67
N LEU A 482 -2.87 -22.56 -29.41
CA LEU A 482 -1.49 -22.70 -28.95
C LEU A 482 -1.27 -23.94 -28.07
N LYS A 483 -2.21 -24.89 -28.11
CA LYS A 483 -2.06 -26.16 -27.41
C LYS A 483 -1.18 -27.09 -28.24
N TYR A 484 0.01 -27.37 -27.74
CA TYR A 484 0.92 -28.35 -28.30
C TYR A 484 1.01 -29.58 -27.40
N GLU A 485 1.62 -30.66 -27.91
CA GLU A 485 1.76 -31.93 -27.19
C GLU A 485 2.43 -31.75 -25.80
N HIS A 486 3.38 -30.82 -25.70
CA HIS A 486 4.18 -30.59 -24.49
C HIS A 486 4.01 -29.21 -23.85
N SER A 487 3.23 -28.30 -24.44
CA SER A 487 3.07 -26.94 -23.92
C SER A 487 1.64 -26.39 -24.01
N LYS A 488 1.36 -25.40 -23.16
CA LYS A 488 0.07 -24.70 -23.04
C LYS A 488 0.31 -23.22 -22.78
N VAL A 489 -0.53 -22.37 -23.36
CA VAL A 489 -0.55 -20.93 -23.11
C VAL A 489 -1.84 -20.54 -22.40
N LEU A 490 -1.71 -19.84 -21.28
CA LEU A 490 -2.80 -19.21 -20.54
C LEU A 490 -2.79 -17.70 -20.79
N GLU A 491 -3.89 -17.16 -21.30
CA GLU A 491 -4.09 -15.72 -21.40
C GLU A 491 -4.66 -15.20 -20.09
N TYR A 492 -3.98 -14.24 -19.46
CA TYR A 492 -4.45 -13.49 -18.30
C TYR A 492 -4.87 -12.10 -18.73
N ILE A 493 -6.16 -11.82 -18.60
CA ILE A 493 -6.75 -10.53 -18.97
C ILE A 493 -6.94 -9.73 -17.68
N ILE A 494 -6.19 -8.64 -17.55
CA ILE A 494 -6.24 -7.78 -16.37
C ILE A 494 -7.19 -6.61 -16.61
N PRO A 495 -8.10 -6.30 -15.66
CA PRO A 495 -9.02 -5.19 -15.77
C PRO A 495 -8.32 -3.86 -16.11
N THR A 496 -8.94 -3.10 -17.00
CA THR A 496 -8.56 -1.71 -17.26
C THR A 496 -9.61 -0.77 -16.66
N ASP A 497 -9.16 0.36 -16.12
CA ASP A 497 -10.03 1.41 -15.59
C ASP A 497 -11.05 1.85 -16.64
N LYS A 498 -12.34 1.71 -16.32
CA LYS A 498 -13.47 2.07 -17.19
C LYS A 498 -13.77 3.56 -17.17
N ILE A 499 -13.30 4.29 -16.17
CA ILE A 499 -13.64 5.72 -15.94
C ILE A 499 -12.80 6.62 -16.85
N SER A 500 -11.56 6.24 -17.17
CA SER A 500 -10.68 6.99 -18.08
C SER A 500 -9.94 6.10 -19.10
N PRO A 501 -10.65 5.45 -20.05
CA PRO A 501 -10.04 4.53 -21.02
C PRO A 501 -9.01 5.21 -21.95
N ASN A 502 -9.14 6.52 -22.15
CA ASN A 502 -8.22 7.33 -22.96
C ASN A 502 -6.90 7.68 -22.26
N ALA A 503 -6.83 7.55 -20.94
CA ALA A 503 -5.59 7.76 -20.19
C ALA A 503 -4.61 6.59 -20.32
N ILE A 504 -5.12 5.39 -20.65
CA ILE A 504 -4.33 4.16 -20.77
C ILE A 504 -3.66 4.12 -22.14
N LYS A 505 -2.32 4.07 -22.12
CA LYS A 505 -1.46 4.00 -23.31
C LYS A 505 -0.88 2.61 -23.47
N SER A 506 -0.71 2.18 -24.73
CA SER A 506 -0.01 0.94 -25.12
C SER A 506 1.48 1.04 -24.82
N ASN A 507 2.15 2.14 -25.18
CA ASN A 507 3.56 2.39 -24.89
C ASN A 507 3.88 2.25 -23.39
N LYS A 508 5.08 1.78 -23.08
CA LYS A 508 5.49 1.46 -21.69
C LYS A 508 6.87 2.01 -21.38
N ARG A 509 7.01 2.66 -20.23
CA ARG A 509 8.31 2.96 -19.61
C ARG A 509 8.76 1.78 -18.78
N ILE A 510 9.87 1.17 -19.17
CA ILE A 510 10.39 -0.05 -18.53
C ILE A 510 11.67 0.29 -17.76
N GLY A 511 11.69 -0.09 -16.48
CA GLY A 511 12.89 -0.09 -15.67
C GLY A 511 13.44 -1.50 -15.50
N ILE A 512 14.71 -1.70 -15.85
CA ILE A 512 15.43 -2.96 -15.58
C ILE A 512 16.39 -2.77 -14.41
N ALA A 513 16.36 -3.69 -13.46
CA ALA A 513 17.25 -3.66 -12.31
C ALA A 513 18.62 -4.24 -12.66
N ASN A 514 19.69 -3.49 -12.41
CA ASN A 514 21.05 -3.96 -12.40
C ASN A 514 21.46 -4.17 -10.93
N MET A 515 21.26 -5.37 -10.40
CA MET A 515 21.53 -5.72 -9.00
C MET A 515 22.21 -7.07 -8.86
N ASN A 516 22.95 -7.27 -7.78
CA ASN A 516 23.62 -8.54 -7.52
C ASN A 516 22.65 -9.57 -6.92
N VAL A 517 22.84 -10.83 -7.29
CA VAL A 517 22.14 -11.99 -6.71
C VAL A 517 23.17 -12.88 -6.03
N ASP A 518 22.87 -13.31 -4.80
CA ASP A 518 23.73 -14.19 -4.00
C ASP A 518 24.19 -15.44 -4.77
N LYS A 519 25.51 -15.64 -4.86
CA LYS A 519 26.12 -16.80 -5.55
C LYS A 519 25.79 -18.15 -4.92
N ASP A 520 25.67 -18.14 -3.61
CA ASP A 520 25.46 -19.27 -2.71
C ASP A 520 23.98 -19.45 -2.38
N ILE A 521 23.07 -18.91 -3.19
CA ILE A 521 21.63 -18.92 -2.91
C ILE A 521 21.06 -20.31 -2.63
N ILE A 522 21.53 -21.35 -3.33
CA ILE A 522 21.07 -22.73 -3.09
C ILE A 522 21.59 -23.26 -1.75
N GLU A 523 22.84 -22.98 -1.38
CA GLU A 523 23.41 -23.37 -0.08
C GLU A 523 22.71 -22.64 1.06
N LYS A 524 22.48 -21.33 0.91
CA LYS A 524 21.71 -20.52 1.85
C LYS A 524 20.28 -21.04 2.01
N THR A 525 19.60 -21.40 0.91
CA THR A 525 18.30 -22.07 0.98
C THR A 525 18.41 -23.39 1.75
N ALA A 526 19.43 -24.21 1.47
CA ALA A 526 19.70 -25.49 2.14
C ALA A 526 19.84 -25.36 3.67
N LEU A 527 20.46 -24.28 4.12
CA LEU A 527 20.69 -24.00 5.53
C LEU A 527 19.52 -23.25 6.19
N ASN A 528 18.42 -22.99 5.46
CA ASN A 528 17.33 -22.10 5.88
C ASN A 528 17.82 -20.68 6.28
N GLN A 529 18.86 -20.22 5.57
CA GLN A 529 19.54 -18.94 5.77
C GLN A 529 19.29 -18.01 4.58
N VAL A 530 18.02 -17.88 4.17
CA VAL A 530 17.64 -16.91 3.12
C VAL A 530 18.16 -15.53 3.53
N ASN A 531 18.91 -14.90 2.64
CA ASN A 531 19.51 -13.60 2.92
C ASN A 531 18.44 -12.51 2.97
N LEU A 532 18.01 -12.16 4.18
CA LEU A 532 17.09 -11.04 4.44
C LEU A 532 17.85 -9.79 4.93
N SER A 533 19.17 -9.71 4.72
CA SER A 533 20.03 -8.63 5.25
C SER A 533 19.52 -7.21 4.94
N SER A 534 19.77 -6.27 5.86
CA SER A 534 19.48 -4.85 5.67
C SER A 534 20.13 -4.30 4.41
N VAL A 535 21.36 -4.74 4.10
CA VAL A 535 22.06 -4.37 2.85
C VAL A 535 21.24 -4.76 1.61
N ARG A 536 20.73 -5.99 1.56
CA ARG A 536 19.91 -6.46 0.43
C ARG A 536 18.57 -5.73 0.36
N ARG A 537 17.95 -5.45 1.51
CA ARG A 537 16.69 -4.72 1.62
C ARG A 537 16.83 -3.28 1.15
N LYS A 538 17.86 -2.56 1.63
CA LYS A 538 18.25 -1.21 1.19
C LYS A 538 18.42 -1.13 -0.33
N ASP A 539 19.13 -2.09 -0.90
CA ASP A 539 19.34 -2.15 -2.35
C ASP A 539 18.02 -2.33 -3.12
N LEU A 540 17.13 -3.21 -2.67
CA LEU A 540 15.82 -3.38 -3.28
C LEU A 540 14.94 -2.13 -3.15
N PHE A 541 14.93 -1.50 -1.98
CA PHE A 541 14.15 -0.28 -1.72
C PHE A 541 14.63 0.86 -2.63
N ARG A 542 15.95 1.03 -2.79
CA ARG A 542 16.51 2.00 -3.73
C ARG A 542 16.01 1.76 -5.15
N ILE A 543 16.05 0.53 -5.65
CA ILE A 543 15.59 0.19 -7.01
C ILE A 543 14.10 0.52 -7.18
N ILE A 544 13.24 0.13 -6.23
CA ILE A 544 11.80 0.39 -6.29
C ILE A 544 11.52 1.90 -6.24
N ASN A 545 12.15 2.62 -5.31
CA ASN A 545 12.00 4.07 -5.18
C ASN A 545 12.47 4.80 -6.44
N GLU A 546 13.59 4.40 -7.04
CA GLU A 546 14.07 4.96 -8.32
C GLU A 546 13.08 4.68 -9.46
N ALA A 547 12.48 3.49 -9.54
CA ALA A 547 11.45 3.17 -10.52
C ALA A 547 10.22 4.07 -10.38
N ILE A 548 9.75 4.28 -9.15
CA ILE A 548 8.60 5.13 -8.83
C ILE A 548 8.91 6.60 -9.16
N ALA A 549 10.10 7.09 -8.77
CA ALA A 549 10.52 8.46 -9.00
C ALA A 549 10.60 8.78 -10.51
N ASN A 550 11.06 7.83 -11.31
CA ASN A 550 11.14 7.96 -12.76
C ASN A 550 9.84 7.61 -13.52
N LYS A 551 8.78 7.28 -12.77
CA LYS A 551 7.43 6.95 -13.30
C LYS A 551 7.47 5.78 -14.28
N CYS A 552 8.19 4.72 -13.95
CA CYS A 552 8.16 3.49 -14.72
C CYS A 552 6.76 2.87 -14.67
N ASP A 553 6.30 2.34 -15.82
CA ASP A 553 5.09 1.53 -15.88
C ASP A 553 5.36 0.11 -15.38
N MET A 554 6.58 -0.40 -15.58
CA MET A 554 7.00 -1.74 -15.19
C MET A 554 8.45 -1.76 -14.69
N LEU A 555 8.69 -2.46 -13.59
CA LEU A 555 10.00 -2.81 -13.05
C LEU A 555 10.25 -4.31 -13.24
N VAL A 556 11.42 -4.67 -13.78
CA VAL A 556 11.84 -6.06 -13.96
C VAL A 556 13.10 -6.34 -13.16
N LEU A 557 13.06 -7.40 -12.35
CA LEU A 557 14.12 -7.86 -11.47
C LEU A 557 14.69 -9.22 -11.94
N PRO A 558 15.98 -9.54 -11.66
CA PRO A 558 16.60 -10.79 -12.09
C PRO A 558 15.95 -12.06 -11.51
N GLU A 559 16.30 -13.23 -12.05
CA GLU A 559 15.93 -14.53 -11.49
C GLU A 559 16.53 -14.71 -10.07
N LEU A 560 15.76 -15.32 -9.15
CA LEU A 560 16.17 -15.59 -7.75
C LEU A 560 16.67 -14.34 -6.96
N SER A 561 16.25 -13.13 -7.37
CA SER A 561 16.74 -11.86 -6.84
C SER A 561 15.98 -11.34 -5.62
N VAL A 562 14.73 -11.76 -5.39
CA VAL A 562 13.91 -11.26 -4.27
C VAL A 562 13.53 -12.40 -3.31
N PRO A 563 13.79 -12.28 -2.00
CA PRO A 563 13.27 -13.21 -1.01
C PRO A 563 11.75 -13.37 -1.10
N TYR A 564 11.24 -14.61 -1.07
CA TYR A 564 9.79 -14.85 -1.15
C TYR A 564 9.02 -14.18 0.02
N GLN A 565 9.69 -13.96 1.15
CA GLN A 565 9.18 -13.25 2.32
C GLN A 565 8.82 -11.77 2.06
N TRP A 566 9.22 -11.23 0.90
CA TRP A 566 9.01 -9.83 0.52
C TRP A 566 7.98 -9.68 -0.61
N ILE A 567 7.19 -10.72 -0.94
CA ILE A 567 6.13 -10.61 -1.95
C ILE A 567 5.08 -9.56 -1.55
N ASP A 568 4.68 -9.50 -0.28
CA ASP A 568 3.72 -8.49 0.23
C ASP A 568 4.21 -7.06 0.02
N LEU A 569 5.52 -6.84 0.21
CA LEU A 569 6.15 -5.55 -0.06
C LEU A 569 6.02 -5.16 -1.53
N LEU A 570 6.34 -6.08 -2.44
CA LEU A 570 6.23 -5.83 -3.88
C LEU A 570 4.77 -5.57 -4.29
N ALA A 571 3.83 -6.34 -3.75
CA ALA A 571 2.40 -6.16 -4.01
C ALA A 571 1.88 -4.82 -3.48
N ALA A 572 2.29 -4.42 -2.28
CA ALA A 572 1.92 -3.13 -1.70
C ALA A 572 2.43 -1.96 -2.57
N GLU A 573 3.69 -1.99 -3.00
CA GLU A 573 4.27 -0.94 -3.83
C GLU A 573 3.68 -0.92 -5.25
N CYS A 574 3.40 -2.09 -5.83
CA CYS A 574 2.69 -2.25 -7.09
C CYS A 574 1.29 -1.60 -7.04
N LYS A 575 0.49 -1.98 -6.03
CA LYS A 575 -0.87 -1.45 -5.81
C LYS A 575 -0.86 0.06 -5.56
N LYS A 576 0.00 0.54 -4.66
CA LYS A 576 0.07 1.95 -4.25
C LYS A 576 0.50 2.86 -5.39
N ASN A 577 1.54 2.48 -6.13
CA ASN A 577 2.14 3.33 -7.17
C ASN A 577 1.66 2.98 -8.59
N GLN A 578 0.83 1.95 -8.74
CA GLN A 578 0.28 1.48 -10.02
C GLN A 578 1.36 1.10 -11.06
N ILE A 579 2.49 0.56 -10.57
CA ILE A 579 3.63 0.04 -11.32
C ILE A 579 3.60 -1.50 -11.37
N ALA A 580 3.77 -2.10 -12.55
CA ALA A 580 3.91 -3.57 -12.66
C ALA A 580 5.29 -4.02 -12.16
N ILE A 581 5.35 -5.14 -11.45
CA ILE A 581 6.61 -5.70 -10.96
C ILE A 581 6.73 -7.15 -11.41
N ILE A 582 7.82 -7.46 -12.11
CA ILE A 582 8.19 -8.83 -12.49
C ILE A 582 9.45 -9.19 -11.72
N ALA A 583 9.37 -10.22 -10.88
CA ALA A 583 10.46 -10.60 -10.00
C ALA A 583 10.69 -12.11 -9.97
N GLY A 584 11.95 -12.53 -10.09
CA GLY A 584 12.36 -13.88 -9.73
C GLY A 584 12.52 -13.98 -8.21
N LEU A 585 11.72 -14.83 -7.59
CA LEU A 585 11.81 -15.09 -6.15
C LEU A 585 12.93 -16.07 -5.85
N THR A 586 13.60 -15.91 -4.70
CA THR A 586 14.44 -16.98 -4.13
C THR A 586 13.62 -18.26 -3.98
N TYR A 587 14.27 -19.43 -3.92
CA TYR A 587 13.57 -20.71 -3.81
C TYR A 587 12.53 -20.71 -2.69
N LEU A 588 11.27 -20.98 -3.05
CA LEU A 588 10.23 -21.34 -2.10
C LEU A 588 10.31 -22.85 -1.87
N VAL A 589 10.62 -23.25 -0.64
CA VAL A 589 10.73 -24.66 -0.27
C VAL A 589 9.40 -25.12 0.34
N THR A 590 8.76 -26.11 -0.27
CA THR A 590 7.54 -26.72 0.29
C THR A 590 7.88 -27.64 1.48
N ASN A 591 6.90 -27.97 2.32
CA ASN A 591 7.05 -28.96 3.39
C ASN A 591 7.56 -30.33 2.90
N SER A 592 7.23 -30.70 1.66
CA SER A 592 7.71 -31.92 1.02
C SER A 592 9.07 -31.76 0.33
N LYS A 593 9.85 -30.75 0.71
CA LYS A 593 11.21 -30.47 0.20
C LYS A 593 11.32 -30.24 -1.31
N TYR A 594 10.24 -29.87 -1.99
CA TYR A 594 10.35 -29.32 -3.35
C TYR A 594 10.89 -27.89 -3.30
N ALA A 595 11.94 -27.61 -4.07
CA ALA A 595 12.50 -26.27 -4.23
C ALA A 595 11.93 -25.60 -5.48
N LEU A 596 11.05 -24.62 -5.29
CA LEU A 596 10.33 -23.94 -6.36
C LEU A 596 11.06 -22.65 -6.76
N ASN A 597 11.51 -22.58 -8.03
CA ASN A 597 12.05 -21.37 -8.64
C ASN A 597 10.89 -20.63 -9.32
N ILE A 598 10.38 -19.60 -8.65
CA ILE A 598 9.15 -18.91 -9.02
C ILE A 598 9.48 -17.54 -9.60
N VAL A 599 8.90 -17.23 -10.75
CA VAL A 599 8.75 -15.84 -11.22
C VAL A 599 7.34 -15.37 -10.87
N VAL A 600 7.23 -14.21 -10.23
CA VAL A 600 5.95 -13.55 -9.98
C VAL A 600 5.77 -12.38 -10.93
N THR A 601 4.58 -12.28 -11.52
CA THR A 601 4.14 -11.14 -12.32
C THR A 601 3.03 -10.44 -11.55
N ILE A 602 3.34 -9.29 -10.96
CA ILE A 602 2.42 -8.50 -10.15
C ILE A 602 1.88 -7.36 -11.00
N LEU A 603 0.58 -7.37 -11.28
CA LEU A 603 -0.05 -6.43 -12.21
C LEU A 603 -1.08 -5.56 -11.50
N PRO A 604 -0.90 -4.23 -11.51
CA PRO A 604 -1.82 -3.30 -10.88
C PRO A 604 -2.97 -2.96 -11.81
N PHE A 605 -4.13 -2.73 -11.22
CA PHE A 605 -5.32 -2.23 -11.89
C PHE A 605 -6.12 -1.32 -10.95
N THR A 606 -7.07 -0.58 -11.52
CA THR A 606 -8.00 0.26 -10.76
C THR A 606 -9.41 -0.18 -11.10
N GLU A 607 -10.22 -0.40 -10.07
CA GLU A 607 -11.64 -0.73 -10.17
C GLU A 607 -12.45 0.21 -9.28
N ASN A 608 -13.46 0.90 -9.85
CA ASN A 608 -14.36 1.80 -9.10
C ASN A 608 -13.61 2.82 -8.21
N ASN A 609 -12.51 3.40 -8.73
CA ASN A 609 -11.59 4.30 -8.01
C ASN A 609 -10.71 3.65 -6.91
N TYR A 610 -10.74 2.33 -6.75
CA TYR A 610 -9.86 1.61 -5.84
C TYR A 610 -8.69 0.98 -6.59
N ASN A 611 -7.48 1.26 -6.10
CA ASN A 611 -6.27 0.61 -6.59
C ASN A 611 -6.17 -0.81 -6.04
N SER A 612 -5.89 -1.76 -6.92
CA SER A 612 -5.69 -3.17 -6.61
C SER A 612 -4.54 -3.74 -7.44
N CYS A 613 -4.12 -4.96 -7.13
CA CYS A 613 -3.20 -5.71 -7.98
C CYS A 613 -3.46 -7.22 -7.87
N VAL A 614 -2.99 -7.96 -8.86
CA VAL A 614 -2.97 -9.42 -8.86
C VAL A 614 -1.53 -9.92 -8.83
N ILE A 615 -1.27 -10.98 -8.05
CA ILE A 615 0.01 -11.69 -8.05
C ILE A 615 -0.17 -12.97 -8.86
N ILE A 616 0.52 -13.09 -10.00
CA ILE A 616 0.45 -14.27 -10.86
C ILE A 616 1.80 -15.02 -10.77
N PRO A 617 1.87 -16.12 -10.01
CA PRO A 617 3.08 -16.94 -9.88
C PRO A 617 3.26 -17.86 -11.09
N ARG A 618 4.52 -18.21 -11.40
CA ARG A 618 4.85 -19.31 -12.30
C ARG A 618 6.16 -19.95 -11.88
N VAL A 619 6.17 -21.26 -11.68
CA VAL A 619 7.40 -22.03 -11.51
C VAL A 619 8.08 -22.21 -12.86
N LYS A 620 9.40 -22.10 -12.87
CA LYS A 620 10.24 -22.36 -14.05
C LYS A 620 9.89 -23.72 -14.68
N ASN A 621 9.62 -23.72 -15.98
CA ASN A 621 9.28 -24.93 -16.74
C ASN A 621 10.48 -25.87 -16.88
N HIS A 622 11.67 -25.30 -17.08
CA HIS A 622 12.91 -26.06 -17.29
C HIS A 622 13.99 -25.62 -16.33
N TYR A 623 14.29 -26.47 -15.35
CA TYR A 623 15.42 -26.21 -14.44
C TYR A 623 16.73 -26.54 -15.14
N ALA A 624 17.76 -25.71 -14.97
CA ALA A 624 19.05 -25.96 -15.60
C ALA A 624 19.68 -27.25 -15.06
N PRO A 625 20.43 -28.04 -15.86
CA PRO A 625 21.03 -29.30 -15.39
C PRO A 625 21.91 -29.14 -14.14
N LYS A 626 22.71 -28.07 -14.07
CA LYS A 626 23.56 -27.76 -12.91
C LYS A 626 22.73 -27.40 -11.67
N GLU A 627 21.66 -26.62 -11.86
CA GLU A 627 20.69 -26.25 -10.82
C GLU A 627 20.04 -27.51 -10.22
N LYS A 628 19.55 -28.43 -11.08
CA LYS A 628 18.96 -29.71 -10.66
C LYS A 628 19.92 -30.54 -9.82
N THR A 629 21.17 -30.67 -10.26
CA THR A 629 22.20 -31.45 -9.55
C THR A 629 22.49 -30.87 -8.18
N LEU A 630 22.64 -29.54 -8.10
CA LEU A 630 22.96 -28.86 -6.83
C LEU A 630 21.79 -28.93 -5.84
N LEU A 631 20.55 -28.69 -6.27
CA LEU A 631 19.38 -28.84 -5.39
C LEU A 631 19.29 -30.27 -4.82
N ARG A 632 19.52 -31.29 -5.66
CA ARG A 632 19.50 -32.70 -5.24
C ARG A 632 20.62 -33.05 -4.26
N SER A 633 21.81 -32.45 -4.39
CA SER A 633 22.92 -32.71 -3.45
C SER A 633 22.65 -32.17 -2.04
N TYR A 634 21.79 -31.16 -1.91
CA TYR A 634 21.31 -30.65 -0.62
C TYR A 634 20.02 -31.35 -0.14
N GLY A 635 19.56 -32.39 -0.82
CA GLY A 635 18.40 -33.19 -0.42
C GLY A 635 17.04 -32.61 -0.82
N TYR A 636 17.00 -31.68 -1.78
CA TYR A 636 15.76 -31.14 -2.32
C TYR A 636 15.26 -31.91 -3.55
N HIS A 637 13.94 -31.87 -3.73
CA HIS A 637 13.28 -32.33 -4.93
C HIS A 637 13.08 -31.18 -5.91
N VAL A 638 13.22 -31.48 -7.20
CA VAL A 638 12.89 -30.55 -8.28
C VAL A 638 11.53 -30.95 -8.85
N PRO A 639 10.61 -30.01 -9.11
CA PRO A 639 9.32 -30.30 -9.74
C PRO A 639 9.48 -31.12 -11.04
N LYS A 640 8.49 -31.97 -11.34
CA LYS A 640 8.49 -32.78 -12.56
C LYS A 640 8.17 -31.92 -13.78
N GLU A 641 8.98 -32.06 -14.83
CA GLU A 641 8.78 -31.43 -16.13
C GLU A 641 7.76 -32.26 -16.93
N VAL A 642 6.47 -32.03 -16.70
CA VAL A 642 5.38 -32.75 -17.39
C VAL A 642 4.86 -31.99 -18.60
N LYS A 643 4.37 -30.77 -18.38
CA LYS A 643 3.83 -29.87 -19.41
C LYS A 643 4.27 -28.45 -19.11
N SER A 644 4.83 -27.77 -20.10
CA SER A 644 5.26 -26.38 -19.99
C SER A 644 4.06 -25.46 -20.05
N ILE A 645 3.92 -24.57 -19.07
CA ILE A 645 2.87 -23.55 -19.05
C ILE A 645 3.51 -22.18 -19.24
N TYR A 646 3.00 -21.41 -20.21
CA TYR A 646 3.40 -20.04 -20.48
C TYR A 646 2.21 -19.10 -20.34
N HIS A 647 2.45 -17.86 -19.94
CA HIS A 647 1.41 -16.86 -19.74
C HIS A 647 1.48 -15.79 -20.82
N LEU A 648 0.34 -15.45 -21.43
CA LEU A 648 0.16 -14.25 -22.24
C LEU A 648 -0.61 -13.23 -21.41
N PHE A 649 0.02 -12.13 -21.04
CA PHE A 649 -0.61 -11.09 -20.24
C PHE A 649 -1.18 -10.01 -21.16
N HIS A 650 -2.48 -9.72 -21.01
CA HIS A 650 -3.13 -8.54 -21.55
C HIS A 650 -3.32 -7.52 -20.41
N TRP A 651 -2.48 -6.47 -20.42
CA TRP A 651 -2.46 -5.47 -19.35
C TRP A 651 -2.21 -4.07 -19.89
N LYS A 652 -3.05 -3.11 -19.51
CA LYS A 652 -2.97 -1.68 -19.91
C LYS A 652 -2.65 -1.51 -21.40
N LYS A 653 -3.42 -2.14 -22.28
CA LYS A 653 -3.26 -2.13 -23.75
C LYS A 653 -1.93 -2.66 -24.30
N SER A 654 -1.23 -3.47 -23.51
CA SER A 654 -0.01 -4.17 -23.92
C SER A 654 -0.15 -5.67 -23.72
N TYR A 655 0.51 -6.43 -24.59
CA TYR A 655 0.52 -7.89 -24.63
C TYR A 655 1.96 -8.37 -24.45
N PHE A 656 2.22 -9.18 -23.45
CA PHE A 656 3.59 -9.65 -23.18
C PHE A 656 3.61 -11.02 -22.53
N SER A 657 4.79 -11.63 -22.52
CA SER A 657 5.04 -12.89 -21.83
C SER A 657 6.36 -12.83 -21.07
N VAL A 658 6.48 -13.67 -20.03
CA VAL A 658 7.62 -13.73 -19.12
C VAL A 658 8.26 -15.10 -19.20
N TYR A 659 9.56 -15.14 -19.51
CA TYR A 659 10.39 -16.34 -19.57
C TYR A 659 11.44 -16.31 -18.47
N ASN A 660 11.78 -17.48 -17.93
CA ASN A 660 12.71 -17.62 -16.82
C ASN A 660 13.97 -18.37 -17.28
N CYS A 661 15.03 -17.62 -17.58
CA CYS A 661 16.39 -18.10 -17.85
C CYS A 661 16.45 -19.24 -18.88
N PHE A 662 16.74 -20.47 -18.45
CA PHE A 662 16.99 -21.63 -19.31
C PHE A 662 15.85 -21.94 -20.31
N GLU A 663 14.63 -21.48 -20.04
CA GLU A 663 13.49 -21.53 -20.97
C GLU A 663 13.77 -20.86 -22.32
N LEU A 664 14.62 -19.81 -22.34
CA LEU A 664 14.94 -19.07 -23.57
C LEU A 664 15.67 -19.91 -24.64
N ALA A 665 16.32 -20.99 -24.22
CA ALA A 665 17.03 -21.91 -25.12
C ALA A 665 16.08 -22.79 -25.94
N SER A 666 14.81 -22.92 -25.55
CA SER A 666 13.84 -23.77 -26.23
C SER A 666 13.24 -23.09 -27.47
N ILE A 667 13.65 -23.54 -28.66
CA ILE A 667 13.14 -23.00 -29.94
C ILE A 667 11.64 -23.27 -30.12
N GLU A 668 11.14 -24.42 -29.64
CA GLU A 668 9.72 -24.76 -29.72
C GLU A 668 8.87 -23.77 -28.90
N GLU A 669 9.26 -23.54 -27.65
CA GLU A 669 8.50 -22.70 -26.72
C GLU A 669 8.64 -21.21 -27.02
N ARG A 670 9.76 -20.81 -27.63
CA ARG A 670 9.94 -19.50 -28.27
C ARG A 670 8.84 -19.18 -29.27
N CYS A 671 8.48 -20.15 -30.11
CA CYS A 671 7.58 -19.91 -31.23
C CYS A 671 6.14 -19.59 -30.78
N LEU A 672 5.75 -19.96 -29.56
CA LEU A 672 4.41 -19.79 -29.00
C LEU A 672 3.91 -18.33 -29.05
N MET A 673 4.83 -17.38 -28.86
CA MET A 673 4.49 -15.95 -28.72
C MET A 673 4.61 -15.15 -30.02
N LYS A 674 4.98 -15.79 -31.13
CA LYS A 674 5.14 -15.12 -32.43
C LYS A 674 3.87 -14.37 -32.82
N SER A 675 4.03 -13.10 -33.21
CA SER A 675 2.96 -12.13 -33.55
C SER A 675 1.94 -11.75 -32.45
N LYS A 676 1.96 -12.41 -31.29
CA LYS A 676 0.97 -12.23 -30.22
C LYS A 676 1.39 -11.27 -29.10
N VAL A 677 2.66 -10.89 -29.06
CA VAL A 677 3.21 -10.03 -28.01
C VAL A 677 3.84 -8.75 -28.59
N ASP A 678 3.73 -7.67 -27.83
CA ASP A 678 4.47 -6.43 -28.05
C ASP A 678 5.90 -6.52 -27.54
N PHE A 679 6.08 -7.21 -26.41
CA PHE A 679 7.38 -7.43 -25.81
C PHE A 679 7.45 -8.76 -25.05
N ILE A 680 8.68 -9.24 -24.85
CA ILE A 680 9.00 -10.37 -23.99
C ILE A 680 9.87 -9.88 -22.85
N VAL A 681 9.63 -10.43 -21.67
CA VAL A 681 10.48 -10.22 -20.49
C VAL A 681 11.20 -11.52 -20.15
N ALA A 682 12.50 -11.44 -19.91
CA ALA A 682 13.34 -12.53 -19.48
C ALA A 682 14.02 -12.18 -18.15
N THR A 683 13.78 -12.99 -17.12
CA THR A 683 14.49 -12.91 -15.85
C THR A 683 15.59 -13.98 -15.83
N GLU A 684 16.83 -13.61 -15.54
CA GLU A 684 17.99 -14.49 -15.69
C GLU A 684 18.91 -14.47 -14.47
N LEU A 685 19.50 -15.62 -14.19
CA LEU A 685 20.70 -15.80 -13.38
C LEU A 685 21.65 -16.71 -14.16
N ASN A 686 22.35 -16.14 -15.15
CA ASN A 686 23.15 -16.93 -16.07
C ASN A 686 24.50 -16.29 -16.42
N SER A 687 25.56 -17.10 -16.40
CA SER A 687 26.93 -16.66 -16.67
C SER A 687 27.32 -16.73 -18.15
N ASP A 688 26.61 -17.54 -18.96
CA ASP A 688 26.87 -17.65 -20.40
C ASP A 688 26.18 -16.51 -21.18
N THR A 689 26.67 -15.30 -20.98
CA THR A 689 26.05 -14.08 -21.52
C THR A 689 26.14 -13.99 -23.04
N ASN A 690 27.16 -14.58 -23.66
CA ASN A 690 27.29 -14.57 -25.13
C ASN A 690 26.20 -15.43 -25.78
N TYR A 691 26.01 -16.67 -25.29
CA TYR A 691 24.96 -17.55 -25.80
C TYR A 691 23.56 -16.93 -25.67
N TYR A 692 23.25 -16.35 -24.51
CA TYR A 692 21.95 -15.72 -24.27
C TYR A 692 21.78 -14.41 -25.05
N SER A 693 22.85 -13.64 -25.24
CA SER A 693 22.85 -12.48 -26.13
C SER A 693 22.47 -12.85 -27.57
N ASP A 694 22.99 -13.97 -28.08
CA ASP A 694 22.67 -14.47 -29.41
C ASP A 694 21.22 -14.96 -29.49
N ILE A 695 20.74 -15.65 -28.46
CA ILE A 695 19.33 -16.06 -28.33
C ILE A 695 18.42 -14.83 -28.34
N ALA A 696 18.63 -13.86 -27.44
CA ALA A 696 17.87 -12.62 -27.38
C ALA A 696 17.88 -11.90 -28.73
N GLY A 697 19.03 -11.93 -29.40
CA GLY A 697 19.19 -11.38 -30.73
C GLY A 697 18.33 -12.04 -31.80
N SER A 698 18.16 -13.37 -31.73
CA SER A 698 17.26 -14.18 -32.58
C SER A 698 15.79 -13.89 -32.25
N TRP A 699 15.43 -13.90 -30.96
CA TRP A 699 14.07 -13.66 -30.46
C TRP A 699 13.47 -12.38 -31.01
N VAL A 700 14.21 -11.28 -30.88
CA VAL A 700 13.80 -9.96 -31.36
C VAL A 700 13.42 -10.00 -32.85
N ARG A 701 14.09 -10.84 -33.66
CA ARG A 701 13.82 -10.94 -35.10
C ARG A 701 12.70 -11.93 -35.42
N ASP A 702 12.66 -13.07 -34.73
CA ASP A 702 11.76 -14.20 -35.01
C ASP A 702 10.34 -13.98 -34.46
N ILE A 703 10.25 -13.38 -33.27
CA ILE A 703 8.98 -12.99 -32.63
C ILE A 703 8.56 -11.60 -33.11
N HIS A 704 9.54 -10.79 -33.53
CA HIS A 704 9.35 -9.41 -33.99
C HIS A 704 8.71 -8.53 -32.92
N SER A 705 9.21 -8.62 -31.69
CA SER A 705 8.76 -7.85 -30.53
C SER A 705 9.93 -7.10 -29.91
N PHE A 706 9.66 -6.19 -28.97
CA PHE A 706 10.71 -5.77 -28.04
C PHE A 706 11.13 -6.97 -27.17
N PHE A 707 12.33 -6.93 -26.63
CA PHE A 707 12.87 -7.97 -25.75
C PHE A 707 13.60 -7.32 -24.58
N ILE A 708 13.14 -7.61 -23.37
CA ILE A 708 13.68 -7.11 -22.11
C ILE A 708 14.34 -8.28 -21.43
N GLN A 709 15.64 -8.18 -21.15
CA GLN A 709 16.42 -9.21 -20.49
C GLN A 709 17.06 -8.61 -19.24
N VAL A 710 16.86 -9.25 -18.10
CA VAL A 710 17.37 -8.78 -16.82
C VAL A 710 18.11 -9.91 -16.13
N ASN A 711 19.44 -9.76 -16.06
CA ASN A 711 20.35 -10.68 -15.42
C ASN A 711 20.96 -10.03 -14.16
N THR A 712 21.60 -10.84 -13.31
CA THR A 712 22.39 -10.33 -12.18
C THR A 712 23.51 -9.40 -12.66
N SER A 713 23.81 -8.35 -11.89
CA SER A 713 24.87 -7.38 -12.19
C SER A 713 26.27 -7.98 -12.16
N GLU A 714 26.43 -9.18 -11.60
CA GLU A 714 27.72 -9.87 -11.62
C GLU A 714 28.10 -10.35 -13.03
N TYR A 715 27.19 -11.05 -13.68
CA TYR A 715 27.38 -11.54 -15.04
C TYR A 715 27.05 -10.45 -16.07
N GLY A 716 26.12 -9.56 -15.71
CA GLY A 716 25.64 -8.48 -16.54
C GLY A 716 24.86 -8.99 -17.75
N ASP A 717 24.90 -8.20 -18.82
CA ASP A 717 24.18 -8.41 -20.07
C ASP A 717 22.68 -8.12 -20.06
N SER A 718 22.17 -7.50 -18.99
CA SER A 718 20.82 -6.96 -18.95
C SER A 718 20.64 -5.92 -20.07
N ARG A 719 19.53 -6.01 -20.80
CA ARG A 719 19.31 -5.26 -22.04
C ARG A 719 17.85 -5.04 -22.37
N ILE A 720 17.61 -4.00 -23.15
CA ILE A 720 16.34 -3.76 -23.84
C ILE A 720 16.65 -3.71 -25.33
N MET A 721 15.95 -4.51 -26.13
CA MET A 721 16.17 -4.61 -27.56
C MET A 721 14.88 -4.37 -28.36
N LYS A 722 15.02 -3.89 -29.59
CA LYS A 722 13.93 -3.69 -30.56
C LYS A 722 14.25 -4.33 -31.91
N PRO A 723 13.23 -4.69 -32.73
CA PRO A 723 13.42 -5.34 -34.04
C PRO A 723 13.90 -4.36 -35.14
N SER A 724 15.04 -3.71 -34.93
CA SER A 724 15.60 -2.71 -35.84
C SER A 724 16.95 -3.13 -36.41
N LYS A 725 17.62 -2.20 -37.11
CA LYS A 725 18.99 -2.37 -37.64
C LYS A 725 19.97 -2.54 -36.48
N SER A 726 21.08 -3.26 -36.70
CA SER A 726 22.03 -3.64 -35.64
C SER A 726 22.50 -2.48 -34.76
N VAL A 727 22.69 -1.29 -35.33
CA VAL A 727 23.14 -0.07 -34.60
C VAL A 727 22.11 0.42 -33.59
N GLU A 728 20.82 0.26 -33.88
CA GLU A 728 19.73 0.72 -33.03
C GLU A 728 19.03 -0.43 -32.28
N LYS A 729 19.48 -1.67 -32.50
CA LYS A 729 18.81 -2.87 -31.97
C LYS A 729 18.82 -2.87 -30.45
N ASN A 730 19.93 -2.45 -29.86
CA ASN A 730 20.16 -2.35 -28.44
C ASN A 730 19.77 -0.95 -27.98
N MET A 731 18.71 -0.84 -27.21
CA MET A 731 18.26 0.40 -26.59
C MET A 731 19.02 0.63 -25.28
N VAL A 732 19.10 -0.42 -24.45
CA VAL A 732 19.88 -0.46 -23.22
C VAL A 732 20.72 -1.72 -23.21
N VAL A 733 21.98 -1.63 -22.76
CA VAL A 733 22.84 -2.78 -22.44
C VAL A 733 23.71 -2.42 -21.25
N VAL A 734 23.70 -3.26 -20.20
CA VAL A 734 24.61 -3.15 -19.07
C VAL A 734 25.46 -4.41 -18.98
N LYS A 735 26.75 -4.28 -18.66
CA LYS A 735 27.66 -5.43 -18.54
C LYS A 735 28.05 -5.78 -17.09
N GLY A 736 27.57 -5.00 -16.12
CA GLY A 736 27.66 -5.35 -14.71
C GLY A 736 27.66 -4.13 -13.79
N GLY A 737 28.21 -4.28 -12.58
CA GLY A 737 28.35 -3.20 -11.60
C GLY A 737 28.16 -3.68 -10.16
N LYS A 738 28.82 -3.00 -9.21
CA LYS A 738 28.64 -3.26 -7.76
C LYS A 738 27.42 -2.55 -7.17
N ASN A 739 27.15 -1.33 -7.64
CA ASN A 739 26.03 -0.54 -7.14
C ASN A 739 24.73 -1.03 -7.80
N SER A 740 23.73 -1.31 -6.97
CA SER A 740 22.40 -1.64 -7.48
C SER A 740 21.71 -0.38 -8.02
N THR A 741 21.28 -0.39 -9.28
CA THR A 741 20.68 0.76 -9.98
C THR A 741 19.60 0.31 -10.95
N ILE A 742 18.72 1.23 -11.37
CA ILE A 742 17.76 1.01 -12.45
C ILE A 742 18.22 1.66 -13.76
N LEU A 743 18.02 0.97 -14.88
CA LEU A 743 18.14 1.54 -16.22
C LEU A 743 16.77 1.61 -16.86
N ILE A 744 16.44 2.72 -17.51
CA ILE A 744 15.08 3.01 -17.96
C ILE A 744 15.08 3.35 -19.45
N ASP A 745 14.10 2.81 -20.17
CA ASP A 745 13.82 3.18 -21.56
C ASP A 745 12.31 3.06 -21.86
N ASP A 746 11.88 3.68 -22.96
CA ASP A 746 10.49 3.76 -23.38
C ASP A 746 10.24 2.85 -24.61
N LEU A 747 9.30 1.91 -24.48
CA LEU A 747 8.87 1.04 -25.57
C LEU A 747 7.78 1.72 -26.40
N ASP A 748 8.12 2.06 -27.65
CA ASP A 748 7.16 2.57 -28.64
C ASP A 748 6.40 1.43 -29.34
N ILE A 749 5.44 0.87 -28.60
CA ILE A 749 4.57 -0.24 -29.02
C ILE A 749 3.68 0.19 -30.20
N ASP A 750 3.15 1.40 -30.19
CA ASP A 750 2.28 1.90 -31.27
C ASP A 750 3.01 1.94 -32.61
N SER A 751 4.24 2.47 -32.64
CA SER A 751 5.06 2.48 -33.84
C SER A 751 5.39 1.06 -34.33
N LEU A 752 5.68 0.14 -33.41
CA LEU A 752 5.93 -1.26 -33.75
C LEU A 752 4.69 -1.91 -34.40
N ARG A 753 3.51 -1.78 -33.78
CA ARG A 753 2.26 -2.32 -34.31
C ARG A 753 1.89 -1.72 -35.68
N LYS A 754 2.04 -0.40 -35.84
CA LYS A 754 1.82 0.30 -37.12
C LYS A 754 2.79 -0.16 -38.22
N PHE A 755 3.99 -0.58 -37.85
CA PHE A 755 4.95 -1.18 -38.79
C PHE A 755 4.56 -2.61 -39.16
N GLN A 756 4.08 -3.41 -38.20
CA GLN A 756 3.69 -4.81 -38.40
C GLN A 756 2.42 -5.00 -39.22
N LEU A 757 1.51 -4.02 -39.24
CA LEU A 757 0.24 -4.07 -39.97
C LEU A 757 0.38 -4.33 -41.49
N PRO A 758 1.14 -3.51 -42.26
CA PRO A 758 1.28 -3.75 -43.69
C PRO A 758 2.07 -5.03 -43.98
N GLY A 759 1.82 -5.62 -45.16
CA GLY A 759 2.67 -6.68 -45.71
C GLY A 759 4.08 -6.18 -46.04
N TYR A 760 4.97 -7.12 -46.40
CA TYR A 760 6.39 -6.87 -46.64
C TYR A 760 6.67 -5.62 -47.50
N ALA A 761 5.95 -5.46 -48.62
CA ALA A 761 6.11 -4.31 -49.53
C ALA A 761 5.82 -2.94 -48.87
N GLY A 762 4.91 -2.88 -47.90
CA GLY A 762 4.60 -1.65 -47.16
C GLY A 762 5.51 -1.40 -45.97
N GLN A 763 6.32 -2.38 -45.57
CA GLN A 763 7.31 -2.27 -44.49
C GLN A 763 8.64 -1.68 -45.01
N ASP A 764 9.10 -2.13 -46.17
CA ASP A 764 10.35 -1.68 -46.80
C ASP A 764 10.42 -0.16 -46.99
N ALA A 765 9.28 0.48 -47.29
CA ALA A 765 9.20 1.92 -47.50
C ALA A 765 9.46 2.76 -46.23
N LYS A 766 9.41 2.18 -45.02
CA LYS A 766 9.49 2.93 -43.75
C LYS A 766 10.88 2.96 -43.13
N GLY A 767 11.71 1.92 -43.30
CA GLY A 767 13.11 1.88 -42.87
C GLY A 767 13.44 1.92 -41.36
N ILE A 768 12.43 2.05 -40.47
CA ILE A 768 12.58 2.20 -39.00
C ILE A 768 12.83 0.84 -38.31
N PHE A 769 12.02 -0.16 -38.64
CA PHE A 769 12.18 -1.54 -38.15
C PHE A 769 12.62 -2.43 -39.30
N LYS A 770 13.20 -3.58 -38.97
CA LYS A 770 13.52 -4.61 -39.95
C LYS A 770 12.26 -5.44 -40.22
N ASN A 771 12.02 -5.84 -41.46
CA ASN A 771 10.78 -6.53 -41.86
C ASN A 771 10.41 -7.74 -40.99
N THR A 772 9.10 -7.99 -40.93
CA THR A 772 8.50 -9.12 -40.22
C THR A 772 8.98 -10.45 -40.80
N PRO A 773 9.19 -11.47 -39.95
CA PRO A 773 9.66 -12.78 -40.39
C PRO A 773 8.60 -13.53 -41.22
N PRO A 774 8.98 -14.59 -41.96
CA PRO A 774 8.02 -15.43 -42.68
C PRO A 774 6.91 -15.96 -41.76
N ARG A 775 5.68 -16.08 -42.28
CA ARG A 775 4.49 -16.56 -41.54
C ARG A 775 4.14 -15.73 -40.30
N PHE A 776 4.50 -14.45 -40.27
CA PHE A 776 4.03 -13.52 -39.24
C PHE A 776 2.55 -13.19 -39.45
N ASN A 777 1.72 -13.33 -38.41
CA ASN A 777 0.27 -13.18 -38.54
C ASN A 777 -0.18 -11.73 -38.29
N GLN A 778 -0.64 -11.06 -39.34
CA GLN A 778 -1.16 -9.69 -39.26
C GLN A 778 -2.50 -9.59 -38.52
N LYS A 779 -3.29 -10.66 -38.47
CA LYS A 779 -4.54 -10.67 -37.70
C LYS A 779 -4.26 -10.50 -36.21
N ASP A 780 -3.21 -11.14 -35.71
CA ASP A 780 -2.77 -11.01 -34.32
C ASP A 780 -2.34 -9.57 -33.99
N VAL A 781 -1.72 -8.87 -34.95
CA VAL A 781 -1.39 -7.44 -34.78
C VAL A 781 -2.66 -6.60 -34.67
N LYS A 782 -3.66 -6.89 -35.51
CA LYS A 782 -4.94 -6.19 -35.48
C LYS A 782 -5.66 -6.43 -34.15
N THR A 783 -5.72 -7.67 -33.66
CA THR A 783 -6.23 -8.01 -32.31
C THR A 783 -5.57 -7.15 -31.22
N ARG A 784 -4.25 -6.99 -31.25
CA ARG A 784 -3.54 -6.13 -30.28
C ARG A 784 -3.83 -4.64 -30.42
N ILE A 785 -3.99 -4.14 -31.64
CA ILE A 785 -4.35 -2.74 -31.90
C ILE A 785 -5.76 -2.44 -31.43
N ASP A 786 -6.69 -3.36 -31.72
CA ASP A 786 -8.10 -3.26 -31.35
C ASP A 786 -8.32 -3.57 -29.84
N ASN A 787 -7.25 -3.94 -29.13
CA ASN A 787 -7.24 -4.26 -27.70
C ASN A 787 -8.20 -5.42 -27.33
N GLU A 788 -8.20 -6.45 -28.18
CA GLU A 788 -9.04 -7.64 -28.04
C GLU A 788 -8.24 -8.83 -27.48
N ASP A 789 -8.96 -9.79 -26.91
CA ASP A 789 -8.34 -10.99 -26.34
C ASP A 789 -8.10 -12.06 -27.43
N PHE A 790 -7.02 -12.85 -27.34
CA PHE A 790 -6.69 -13.94 -28.29
C PHE A 790 -7.55 -15.20 -28.18
N LYS A 791 -8.46 -15.42 -29.13
CA LYS A 791 -9.37 -16.58 -29.18
C LYS A 791 -8.68 -17.90 -29.48
#